data_AF-A0AAE0Q4R0-F1
#
_entry.id   AF-A0AAE0Q4R0-F1
#
_cell.length_a   1.000
_cell.length_b   1.000
_cell.length_c   1.000
_cell.angle_alpha   90.00
_cell.angle_beta   90.00
_cell.angle_gamma   90.00
#
_symmetry.space_group_name_H-M   'P 1'
#
loop_
_entity.id
_entity.type
_entity.pdbx_description
1 polymer ?
#
loop_
_entity_poly.entity_id
_entity_poly.type
_entity_poly.pdbx_seq_one_letter_code
_entity_poly.pdbx_strand_id
1 'polypeptide(L)'
;MTLSEQLEDVRSLAEACLSRPGSVQDIRNAVSAVANISLPPSAKYRYIAAETMLIENSAGSNKKEAIASLQKLSTALNILEKYGSNLTNPNRPKYWRTVKHNNPVFKATVDAIHGGRAVLCLYGYTNQQLDGLSFPDDITEPDVAKVASVTLEVMSLRIELDMLIKDTHSHPEFFESIIPSLTQKEDNNRLSTDAIAISSSSERPWETVSLPTTSPSQPTGPLSVPTTVTPPKPTAVCDENCSICGISCVASHCTTCSQRLCLECDRLYHSHPARAKHTRVPVAAPRTTKILSTSPPMWHCSFCTTVNSMQQVLCSTCERPRLAAAAPVVQEDPPQPSTITEWQCKSCTMVNSGSSILCEVCERPRLATRPPVTPSRPMPSPAGLFDTGQWICQFCTYANHTPASRCEMCDLARPDSAPSPSKPLPPSPIKDFTLKSPPVEDPDLKRQKLMREEGLKLIKLIREGEMKGVSPEEVYTSLRVSGGISGTPCDWLKTELPHKLDEICAMAASFQHEPKPLQTTAAHHSEVQKISVPLSRAEAKQAWLAAGGDSEKAARQALRDRISRVKELASLGFTDSAACEEALRQSGGEVRGALVLLQRPLLESFHKRMWSNEPEPTIDIDHPDKQRVCRRLLAMYNLPSWGRCELALCLLRDPGAPYTLEDVVQAVRESHDRDFIRRVLAKECPICLSLFPHSKMQSLTSCQCSVCCECFKQHFTIAVRDKHIRDMVCPVCSEPDINDPEHLNSYFSTLDIQLRECLELEVYDLFHKKLTEQALIKDPKFLWCSHCSYGFIYDGDQLKVTCMQCRNSFCAQCKKPWEAQHPGLSCEQFQLWKRENDPEYQRQGLAGLPA
;
A
#
# COMPACT_ATOMS: atom_id res chain seq x y z
N MET A 1 -33.35 1.04 33.06
CA MET A 1 -33.14 0.36 31.78
C MET A 1 -31.85 0.87 31.20
N THR A 2 -30.90 0.00 30.90
CA THR A 2 -29.66 0.41 30.21
C THR A 2 -29.99 0.79 28.76
N LEU A 3 -29.18 1.64 28.11
CA LEU A 3 -29.38 2.00 26.69
C LEU A 3 -29.36 0.75 25.78
N SER A 4 -28.61 -0.29 26.18
CA SER A 4 -28.55 -1.58 25.48
C SER A 4 -29.87 -2.36 25.61
N GLU A 5 -30.47 -2.41 26.80
CA GLU A 5 -31.81 -3.01 27.01
C GLU A 5 -32.88 -2.25 26.23
N GLN A 6 -32.80 -0.92 26.23
CA GLN A 6 -33.74 -0.07 25.51
C GLN A 6 -33.64 -0.26 23.98
N LEU A 7 -32.42 -0.48 23.47
CA LEU A 7 -32.19 -0.83 22.07
C LEU A 7 -32.81 -2.17 21.70
N GLU A 8 -32.66 -3.19 22.55
CA GLU A 8 -33.20 -4.52 22.26
C GLU A 8 -34.73 -4.54 22.26
N ASP A 9 -35.37 -3.79 23.16
CA ASP A 9 -36.82 -3.62 23.22
C ASP A 9 -37.37 -2.95 21.95
N VAL A 10 -36.76 -1.81 21.56
CA VAL A 10 -37.19 -1.06 20.38
C VAL A 10 -36.89 -1.85 19.09
N ARG A 11 -35.77 -2.57 19.04
CA ARG A 11 -35.43 -3.48 17.94
C ARG A 11 -36.47 -4.58 17.78
N SER A 12 -36.82 -5.27 18.87
CA SER A 12 -37.82 -6.34 18.86
C SER A 12 -39.18 -5.86 18.35
N LEU A 13 -39.59 -4.65 18.76
CA LEU A 13 -40.83 -4.01 18.28
C LEU A 13 -40.75 -3.68 16.77
N ALA A 14 -39.63 -3.11 16.32
CA ALA A 14 -39.44 -2.73 14.93
C ALA A 14 -39.34 -3.94 13.98
N GLU A 15 -38.67 -5.02 14.41
CA GLU A 15 -38.60 -6.29 13.67
C GLU A 15 -39.98 -6.95 13.52
N ALA A 16 -40.81 -6.90 14.58
CA ALA A 16 -42.18 -7.39 14.52
C ALA A 16 -43.04 -6.60 13.53
N CYS A 17 -42.83 -5.27 13.42
CA CYS A 17 -43.50 -4.42 12.43
C CYS A 17 -43.06 -4.71 10.99
N LEU A 18 -41.79 -5.06 10.77
CA LEU A 18 -41.25 -5.39 9.44
C LEU A 18 -41.60 -6.82 8.99
N SER A 19 -41.82 -7.73 9.93
CA SER A 19 -42.17 -9.13 9.67
C SER A 19 -43.67 -9.35 9.43
N ARG A 20 -44.51 -8.34 9.71
CA ARG A 20 -45.97 -8.41 9.56
C ARG A 20 -46.48 -7.32 8.61
N PRO A 21 -47.59 -7.53 7.89
CA PRO A 21 -48.23 -6.46 7.12
C PRO A 21 -48.75 -5.38 8.10
N GLY A 22 -48.12 -4.21 8.09
CA GLY A 22 -48.47 -3.05 8.93
C GLY A 22 -48.48 -1.75 8.13
N SER A 23 -48.89 -0.65 8.75
CA SER A 23 -48.83 0.67 8.12
C SER A 23 -47.37 1.08 7.87
N VAL A 24 -47.09 1.63 6.68
CA VAL A 24 -45.75 2.19 6.33
C VAL A 24 -45.32 3.25 7.35
N GLN A 25 -46.27 3.96 7.96
CA GLN A 25 -45.97 4.97 8.97
C GLN A 25 -45.52 4.35 10.30
N ASP A 26 -46.05 3.19 10.68
CA ASP A 26 -45.67 2.49 11.91
C ASP A 26 -44.25 1.92 11.79
N ILE A 27 -43.91 1.36 10.63
CA ILE A 27 -42.56 0.90 10.30
C ILE A 27 -41.58 2.07 10.39
N ARG A 28 -41.91 3.21 9.75
CA ARG A 28 -41.05 4.41 9.80
C ARG A 28 -40.84 4.90 11.23
N ASN A 29 -41.88 4.95 12.05
CA ASN A 29 -41.78 5.38 13.44
C ASN A 29 -40.89 4.43 14.26
N ALA A 30 -41.04 3.12 14.05
CA ALA A 30 -40.24 2.10 14.75
C ALA A 30 -38.76 2.14 14.36
N VAL A 31 -38.45 2.28 13.06
CA VAL A 31 -37.07 2.43 12.57
C VAL A 31 -36.43 3.72 13.09
N SER A 32 -37.16 4.84 13.08
CA SER A 32 -36.69 6.11 13.63
C SER A 32 -36.39 6.00 15.13
N ALA A 33 -37.17 5.22 15.88
CA ALA A 33 -36.90 4.99 17.29
C ALA A 33 -35.57 4.25 17.51
N VAL A 34 -35.20 3.28 16.67
CA VAL A 34 -33.88 2.62 16.69
C VAL A 34 -32.76 3.59 16.33
N ALA A 35 -32.94 4.39 15.26
CA ALA A 35 -31.94 5.35 14.80
C ALA A 35 -31.59 6.40 15.87
N ASN A 36 -32.59 6.87 16.62
CA ASN A 36 -32.43 7.91 17.63
C ASN A 36 -31.79 7.45 18.96
N ILE A 37 -31.48 6.16 19.13
CA ILE A 37 -30.81 5.68 20.34
C ILE A 37 -29.36 6.19 20.38
N SER A 38 -28.97 6.78 21.50
CA SER A 38 -27.65 7.40 21.73
C SER A 38 -26.54 6.38 21.97
N LEU A 39 -26.26 5.53 20.97
CA LEU A 39 -25.17 4.55 20.98
C LEU A 39 -24.29 4.69 19.73
N PRO A 40 -22.98 4.41 19.82
CA PRO A 40 -22.09 4.44 18.66
C PRO A 40 -22.47 3.34 17.66
N PRO A 41 -22.18 3.51 16.35
CA PRO A 41 -22.51 2.53 15.32
C PRO A 41 -22.00 1.11 15.64
N SER A 42 -20.82 0.98 16.24
CA SER A 42 -20.20 -0.29 16.64
C SER A 42 -21.01 -1.10 17.67
N ALA A 43 -21.81 -0.42 18.50
CA ALA A 43 -22.68 -1.05 19.50
C ALA A 43 -24.15 -1.12 19.04
N LYS A 44 -24.57 -0.22 18.13
CA LYS A 44 -25.94 -0.13 17.64
C LYS A 44 -26.27 -1.16 16.57
N TYR A 45 -25.32 -1.47 15.68
CA TYR A 45 -25.52 -2.35 14.53
C TYR A 45 -24.84 -3.71 14.76
N ARG A 46 -25.61 -4.80 14.66
CA ARG A 46 -25.16 -6.17 14.91
C ARG A 46 -24.94 -6.96 13.63
N TYR A 47 -25.78 -6.77 12.63
CA TYR A 47 -25.76 -7.56 11.40
C TYR A 47 -24.95 -6.87 10.30
N ILE A 48 -25.21 -5.58 10.06
CA ILE A 48 -24.43 -4.81 9.09
C ILE A 48 -23.16 -4.26 9.74
N ALA A 49 -22.06 -4.29 9.00
CA ALA A 49 -20.78 -3.71 9.45
C ALA A 49 -20.80 -2.17 9.29
N ALA A 50 -21.70 -1.49 9.99
CA ALA A 50 -21.99 -0.07 9.80
C ALA A 50 -20.75 0.82 9.94
N GLU A 51 -19.91 0.59 10.95
CA GLU A 51 -18.68 1.35 11.14
C GLU A 51 -17.70 1.19 9.97
N THR A 52 -17.44 -0.05 9.54
CA THR A 52 -16.59 -0.33 8.36
C THR A 52 -17.16 0.30 7.10
N MET A 53 -18.48 0.19 6.88
CA MET A 53 -19.15 0.81 5.73
C MET A 53 -19.02 2.33 5.75
N LEU A 54 -19.06 2.97 6.91
CA LEU A 54 -18.83 4.41 7.04
C LEU A 54 -17.37 4.77 6.73
N ILE A 55 -16.39 4.04 7.26
CA ILE A 55 -14.97 4.28 7.02
C ILE A 55 -14.63 4.15 5.53
N GLU A 56 -15.02 3.04 4.91
CA GLU A 56 -14.64 2.72 3.52
C GLU A 56 -15.37 3.57 2.47
N ASN A 57 -16.48 4.22 2.84
CA ASN A 57 -17.30 5.01 1.91
C ASN A 57 -17.39 6.50 2.26
N SER A 58 -16.58 7.01 3.21
CA SER A 58 -16.58 8.42 3.62
C SER A 58 -15.37 9.22 3.14
N ALA A 59 -14.63 8.71 2.15
CA ALA A 59 -13.46 9.40 1.60
C ALA A 59 -13.82 10.83 1.12
N GLY A 60 -13.09 11.83 1.65
CA GLY A 60 -13.25 13.24 1.33
C GLY A 60 -12.30 14.11 2.16
N SER A 61 -11.60 15.05 1.51
CA SER A 61 -10.60 15.90 2.17
C SER A 61 -11.20 17.07 2.94
N ASN A 62 -12.49 17.36 2.71
CA ASN A 62 -13.25 18.47 3.27
C ASN A 62 -14.70 18.05 3.58
N LYS A 63 -15.43 18.86 4.37
CA LYS A 63 -16.82 18.59 4.79
C LYS A 63 -17.76 18.38 3.59
N LYS A 64 -17.59 19.13 2.51
CA LYS A 64 -18.45 19.06 1.31
C LYS A 64 -18.31 17.73 0.57
N GLU A 65 -17.08 17.25 0.39
CA GLU A 65 -16.81 15.93 -0.20
C GLU A 65 -17.31 14.81 0.70
N ALA A 66 -17.10 14.91 2.01
CA ALA A 66 -17.61 13.93 2.97
C ALA A 66 -19.15 13.82 2.90
N ILE A 67 -19.87 14.96 2.86
CA ILE A 67 -21.33 14.96 2.69
C ILE A 67 -21.75 14.33 1.35
N ALA A 68 -21.05 14.63 0.25
CA ALA A 68 -21.35 14.01 -1.05
C ALA A 68 -21.14 12.49 -1.05
N SER A 69 -20.10 12.01 -0.36
CA SER A 69 -19.85 10.57 -0.17
C SER A 69 -20.93 9.92 0.70
N LEU A 70 -21.37 10.58 1.77
CA LEU A 70 -22.50 10.11 2.59
C LEU A 70 -23.83 10.07 1.83
N GLN A 71 -24.08 11.02 0.92
CA GLN A 71 -25.26 11.00 0.04
C GLN A 71 -25.25 9.78 -0.90
N LYS A 72 -24.08 9.40 -1.43
CA LYS A 72 -23.94 8.18 -2.24
C LYS A 72 -24.25 6.93 -1.41
N LEU A 73 -23.72 6.85 -0.18
CA LEU A 73 -23.98 5.75 0.74
C LEU A 73 -25.47 5.66 1.11
N SER A 74 -26.12 6.79 1.44
CA SER A 74 -27.57 6.83 1.72
C SER A 74 -28.40 6.34 0.51
N THR A 75 -28.00 6.74 -0.72
CA THR A 75 -28.65 6.28 -1.96
C THR A 75 -28.54 4.77 -2.13
N ALA A 76 -27.38 4.18 -1.86
CA ALA A 76 -27.19 2.73 -1.94
C ALA A 76 -27.97 1.96 -0.86
N LEU A 77 -28.00 2.47 0.39
CA LEU A 77 -28.81 1.90 1.46
C LEU A 77 -30.31 1.93 1.13
N ASN A 78 -30.80 2.97 0.45
CA ASN A 78 -32.18 3.03 -0.02
C ASN A 78 -32.52 1.92 -1.03
N ILE A 79 -31.57 1.52 -1.88
CA ILE A 79 -31.77 0.39 -2.80
C ILE A 79 -31.71 -0.93 -2.03
N LEU A 80 -30.79 -1.09 -1.07
CA LEU A 80 -30.72 -2.27 -0.20
C LEU A 80 -31.99 -2.44 0.65
N GLU A 81 -32.54 -1.37 1.20
CA GLU A 81 -33.83 -1.34 1.90
C GLU A 81 -34.95 -1.91 1.03
N LYS A 82 -34.99 -1.56 -0.27
CA LYS A 82 -35.98 -2.10 -1.21
C LYS A 82 -35.79 -3.60 -1.43
N TYR A 83 -34.56 -4.09 -1.55
CA TYR A 83 -34.30 -5.53 -1.65
C TYR A 83 -34.79 -6.28 -0.40
N GLY A 84 -34.50 -5.76 0.80
CA GLY A 84 -34.97 -6.34 2.05
C GLY A 84 -36.50 -6.34 2.16
N SER A 85 -37.14 -5.20 1.88
CA SER A 85 -38.59 -5.04 1.92
C SER A 85 -39.33 -5.93 0.92
N ASN A 86 -38.74 -6.12 -0.28
CA ASN A 86 -39.30 -7.04 -1.28
C ASN A 86 -39.27 -8.50 -0.81
N LEU A 87 -38.28 -8.88 0.00
CA LEU A 87 -38.14 -10.24 0.53
C LEU A 87 -39.07 -10.49 1.73
N THR A 88 -39.40 -9.47 2.53
CA THR A 88 -40.39 -9.59 3.62
C THR A 88 -41.84 -9.48 3.15
N ASN A 89 -42.09 -8.91 1.97
CA ASN A 89 -43.43 -8.79 1.40
C ASN A 89 -44.01 -10.17 1.00
N PRO A 90 -45.26 -10.51 1.38
CA PRO A 90 -45.90 -11.75 0.92
C PRO A 90 -46.06 -11.84 -0.61
N ASN A 91 -46.21 -10.72 -1.32
CA ASN A 91 -46.32 -10.63 -2.77
C ASN A 91 -44.97 -10.32 -3.42
N ARG A 92 -43.99 -11.23 -3.24
CA ARG A 92 -42.60 -11.03 -3.71
C ARG A 92 -42.52 -10.91 -5.24
N PRO A 93 -41.61 -10.09 -5.80
CA PRO A 93 -41.37 -10.04 -7.24
C PRO A 93 -41.01 -11.41 -7.82
N LYS A 94 -41.48 -11.74 -9.03
CA LYS A 94 -41.28 -13.05 -9.67
C LYS A 94 -39.82 -13.54 -9.71
N TYR A 95 -38.87 -12.61 -9.82
CA TYR A 95 -37.43 -12.90 -9.91
C TYR A 95 -36.65 -12.57 -8.63
N TRP A 96 -37.30 -12.58 -7.46
CA TRP A 96 -36.68 -12.24 -6.17
C TRP A 96 -35.45 -13.09 -5.82
N ARG A 97 -35.29 -14.27 -6.42
CA ARG A 97 -34.20 -15.22 -6.08
C ARG A 97 -32.82 -14.78 -6.58
N THR A 98 -32.73 -13.81 -7.48
CA THR A 98 -31.48 -13.45 -8.16
C THR A 98 -31.32 -11.94 -8.26
N VAL A 99 -30.13 -11.43 -7.91
CA VAL A 99 -29.69 -10.06 -8.14
C VAL A 99 -28.58 -10.09 -9.17
N LYS A 100 -28.75 -9.44 -10.32
CA LYS A 100 -27.73 -9.42 -11.36
C LYS A 100 -26.76 -8.25 -11.21
N HIS A 101 -25.47 -8.49 -11.39
CA HIS A 101 -24.43 -7.46 -11.30
C HIS A 101 -24.45 -6.49 -12.50
N ASN A 102 -24.83 -6.96 -13.69
CA ASN A 102 -24.99 -6.11 -14.87
C ASN A 102 -26.20 -5.16 -14.81
N ASN A 103 -27.05 -5.29 -13.80
CA ASN A 103 -28.15 -4.37 -13.59
C ASN A 103 -27.56 -2.96 -13.34
N PRO A 104 -27.78 -1.96 -14.20
CA PRO A 104 -27.14 -0.65 -14.07
C PRO A 104 -27.51 0.07 -12.77
N VAL A 105 -28.70 -0.19 -12.21
CA VAL A 105 -29.11 0.36 -10.92
C VAL A 105 -28.29 -0.23 -9.80
N PHE A 106 -28.12 -1.55 -9.80
CA PHE A 106 -27.23 -2.22 -8.87
C PHE A 106 -25.79 -1.68 -9.02
N LYS A 107 -25.29 -1.58 -10.25
CA LYS A 107 -23.92 -1.11 -10.55
C LYS A 107 -23.67 0.33 -10.10
N ALA A 108 -24.61 1.25 -10.36
CA ALA A 108 -24.48 2.66 -10.03
C ALA A 108 -24.70 2.97 -8.53
N THR A 109 -25.32 2.05 -7.78
CA THR A 109 -25.67 2.27 -6.36
C THR A 109 -25.00 1.28 -5.43
N VAL A 110 -25.49 0.04 -5.35
CA VAL A 110 -25.05 -0.98 -4.39
C VAL A 110 -23.63 -1.47 -4.70
N ASP A 111 -23.24 -1.60 -5.97
CA ASP A 111 -21.89 -2.02 -6.37
C ASP A 111 -20.87 -0.88 -6.30
N ALA A 112 -21.35 0.36 -6.28
CA ALA A 112 -20.52 1.55 -6.18
C ALA A 112 -20.03 1.82 -4.75
N ILE A 113 -20.54 1.10 -3.75
CA ILE A 113 -20.15 1.21 -2.35
C ILE A 113 -19.48 -0.06 -1.83
N HIS A 114 -18.48 0.11 -0.96
CA HIS A 114 -17.88 -1.01 -0.24
C HIS A 114 -18.88 -1.57 0.79
N GLY A 115 -19.01 -2.89 0.84
CA GLY A 115 -19.95 -3.60 1.72
C GLY A 115 -21.37 -3.81 1.15
N GLY A 116 -21.73 -3.19 0.02
CA GLY A 116 -23.09 -3.33 -0.56
C GLY A 116 -23.47 -4.77 -0.91
N ARG A 117 -22.55 -5.53 -1.54
CA ARG A 117 -22.73 -6.97 -1.82
C ARG A 117 -22.83 -7.82 -0.55
N ALA A 118 -22.10 -7.44 0.51
CA ALA A 118 -22.13 -8.18 1.78
C ALA A 118 -23.51 -8.10 2.43
N VAL A 119 -24.19 -6.95 2.34
CA VAL A 119 -25.58 -6.80 2.81
C VAL A 119 -26.54 -7.71 2.05
N LEU A 120 -26.37 -7.87 0.72
CA LEU A 120 -27.17 -8.84 -0.04
C LEU A 120 -26.91 -10.30 0.41
N CYS A 121 -25.67 -10.66 0.72
CA CYS A 121 -25.37 -11.97 1.30
C CYS A 121 -26.07 -12.17 2.66
N LEU A 122 -26.19 -11.11 3.48
CA LEU A 122 -26.92 -11.18 4.76
C LEU A 122 -28.41 -11.44 4.56
N TYR A 123 -29.02 -10.90 3.49
CA TYR A 123 -30.41 -11.22 3.12
C TYR A 123 -30.61 -12.66 2.62
N GLY A 124 -29.54 -13.37 2.26
CA GLY A 124 -29.59 -14.77 1.82
C GLY A 124 -29.11 -15.02 0.39
N TYR A 125 -28.73 -13.98 -0.36
CA TYR A 125 -28.12 -14.10 -1.68
C TYR A 125 -26.65 -14.57 -1.58
N THR A 126 -26.46 -15.82 -1.15
CA THR A 126 -25.16 -16.38 -0.78
C THR A 126 -24.51 -17.19 -1.90
N ASN A 127 -25.29 -17.62 -2.90
CA ASN A 127 -24.75 -18.33 -4.05
C ASN A 127 -24.18 -17.32 -5.05
N GLN A 128 -22.85 -17.35 -5.23
CA GLN A 128 -22.16 -16.42 -6.11
C GLN A 128 -22.28 -16.90 -7.57
N GLN A 129 -22.99 -16.13 -8.38
CA GLN A 129 -23.16 -16.40 -9.81
C GLN A 129 -22.23 -15.49 -10.64
N LEU A 130 -21.96 -15.88 -11.87
CA LEU A 130 -21.06 -15.16 -12.77
C LEU A 130 -21.52 -13.72 -13.06
N ASP A 131 -22.83 -13.52 -13.15
CA ASP A 131 -23.47 -12.22 -13.41
C ASP A 131 -24.39 -11.80 -12.24
N GLY A 132 -24.07 -12.19 -10.99
CA GLY A 132 -24.94 -11.82 -9.88
C GLY A 132 -24.74 -12.61 -8.58
N LEU A 133 -25.69 -12.42 -7.67
CA LEU A 133 -25.87 -13.25 -6.48
C LEU A 133 -27.26 -13.88 -6.55
N SER A 134 -27.38 -15.13 -6.12
CA SER A 134 -28.68 -15.78 -6.00
C SER A 134 -28.86 -16.42 -4.64
N PHE A 135 -30.12 -16.72 -4.30
CA PHE A 135 -30.41 -17.70 -3.27
C PHE A 135 -29.89 -19.09 -3.73
N PRO A 136 -29.39 -19.91 -2.79
CA PRO A 136 -29.17 -21.34 -3.02
C PRO A 136 -30.43 -22.06 -3.50
N ASP A 137 -30.27 -23.09 -4.34
CA ASP A 137 -31.38 -23.80 -4.98
C ASP A 137 -32.27 -24.57 -3.99
N ASP A 138 -31.72 -24.96 -2.84
CA ASP A 138 -32.39 -25.66 -1.74
C ASP A 138 -33.30 -24.76 -0.89
N ILE A 139 -33.09 -23.45 -0.93
CA ILE A 139 -33.89 -22.49 -0.15
C ILE A 139 -35.11 -22.09 -0.97
N THR A 140 -36.31 -22.55 -0.61
CA THR A 140 -37.55 -22.21 -1.33
C THR A 140 -38.13 -20.85 -0.94
N GLU A 141 -37.90 -20.40 0.29
CA GLU A 141 -38.36 -19.11 0.83
C GLU A 141 -37.25 -18.45 1.64
N PRO A 142 -37.14 -17.10 1.64
CA PRO A 142 -36.14 -16.42 2.44
C PRO A 142 -36.50 -16.47 3.93
N ASP A 143 -35.49 -16.41 4.79
CA ASP A 143 -35.66 -16.26 6.23
C ASP A 143 -36.18 -14.86 6.55
N VAL A 144 -37.51 -14.72 6.63
CA VAL A 144 -38.19 -13.43 6.79
C VAL A 144 -37.75 -12.72 8.07
N ALA A 145 -37.52 -13.46 9.16
CA ALA A 145 -37.08 -12.87 10.42
C ALA A 145 -35.69 -12.25 10.30
N LYS A 146 -34.74 -13.01 9.75
CA LYS A 146 -33.37 -12.50 9.50
C LYS A 146 -33.37 -11.34 8.51
N VAL A 147 -34.13 -11.43 7.42
CA VAL A 147 -34.26 -10.36 6.44
C VAL A 147 -34.84 -9.10 7.09
N ALA A 148 -35.85 -9.22 7.94
CA ALA A 148 -36.42 -8.09 8.68
C ALA A 148 -35.40 -7.42 9.60
N SER A 149 -34.61 -8.21 10.36
CA SER A 149 -33.55 -7.69 11.22
C SER A 149 -32.47 -6.91 10.44
N VAL A 150 -31.99 -7.47 9.32
CA VAL A 150 -30.99 -6.79 8.47
C VAL A 150 -31.60 -5.54 7.82
N THR A 151 -32.85 -5.60 7.38
CA THR A 151 -33.56 -4.46 6.77
C THR A 151 -33.75 -3.33 7.76
N LEU A 152 -34.11 -3.64 9.00
CA LEU A 152 -34.21 -2.66 10.08
C LEU A 152 -32.91 -1.88 10.24
N GLU A 153 -31.77 -2.58 10.32
CA GLU A 153 -30.47 -1.93 10.46
C GLU A 153 -30.09 -1.07 9.25
N VAL A 154 -30.35 -1.56 8.02
CA VAL A 154 -30.14 -0.78 6.79
C VAL A 154 -30.96 0.51 6.79
N MET A 155 -32.24 0.42 7.18
CA MET A 155 -33.14 1.57 7.26
C MET A 155 -32.71 2.55 8.37
N SER A 156 -32.34 2.05 9.56
CA SER A 156 -31.87 2.88 10.67
C SER A 156 -30.58 3.64 10.31
N LEU A 157 -29.61 2.96 9.67
CA LEU A 157 -28.37 3.61 9.24
C LEU A 157 -28.65 4.69 8.20
N ARG A 158 -29.54 4.43 7.24
CA ARG A 158 -29.95 5.44 6.26
C ARG A 158 -30.56 6.67 6.93
N ILE A 159 -31.44 6.49 7.93
CA ILE A 159 -32.03 7.61 8.67
C ILE A 159 -30.97 8.41 9.43
N GLU A 160 -30.01 7.75 10.08
CA GLU A 160 -28.89 8.44 10.75
C GLU A 160 -28.04 9.24 9.76
N LEU A 161 -27.72 8.67 8.59
CA LEU A 161 -27.01 9.37 7.53
C LEU A 161 -27.79 10.58 7.00
N ASP A 162 -29.09 10.44 6.78
CA ASP A 162 -29.94 11.54 6.32
C ASP A 162 -30.00 12.68 7.36
N MET A 163 -29.95 12.36 8.66
CA MET A 163 -29.85 13.34 9.73
C MET A 163 -28.48 14.02 9.78
N LEU A 164 -27.39 13.28 9.55
CA LEU A 164 -26.04 13.84 9.48
C LEU A 164 -25.87 14.77 8.29
N ILE A 165 -26.37 14.39 7.10
CA ILE A 165 -26.32 15.20 5.89
C ILE A 165 -27.08 16.53 6.08
N LYS A 166 -28.14 16.53 6.90
CA LYS A 166 -28.96 17.70 7.22
C LYS A 166 -28.48 18.49 8.43
N ASP A 167 -27.38 18.09 9.08
CA ASP A 167 -26.89 18.65 10.35
C ASP A 167 -27.97 18.65 11.47
N THR A 168 -28.89 17.67 11.47
CA THR A 168 -29.97 17.53 12.48
C THR A 168 -29.78 16.33 13.42
N HIS A 169 -28.65 15.62 13.32
CA HIS A 169 -28.38 14.44 14.13
C HIS A 169 -28.21 14.81 15.61
N SER A 170 -28.85 14.09 16.53
CA SER A 170 -28.80 14.41 17.98
C SER A 170 -27.44 14.13 18.63
N HIS A 171 -26.67 13.21 18.06
CA HIS A 171 -25.36 12.78 18.56
C HIS A 171 -24.31 12.64 17.43
N PRO A 172 -23.93 13.74 16.76
CA PRO A 172 -22.95 13.70 15.66
C PRO A 172 -21.56 13.24 16.11
N GLU A 173 -21.21 13.40 17.39
CA GLU A 173 -19.91 13.06 17.97
C GLU A 173 -19.49 11.59 17.74
N PHE A 174 -20.46 10.67 17.69
CA PHE A 174 -20.17 9.27 17.41
C PHE A 174 -19.65 9.04 15.97
N PHE A 175 -20.07 9.89 15.03
CA PHE A 175 -19.70 9.82 13.63
C PHE A 175 -18.46 10.65 13.30
N GLU A 176 -18.21 11.73 14.05
CA GLU A 176 -16.99 12.55 13.90
C GLU A 176 -15.71 11.74 14.16
N SER A 177 -15.76 10.80 15.11
CA SER A 177 -14.64 9.89 15.38
C SER A 177 -14.30 8.96 14.21
N ILE A 178 -15.31 8.64 13.39
CA ILE A 178 -15.22 7.73 12.24
C ILE A 178 -14.91 8.53 10.96
N ILE A 179 -15.43 9.76 10.86
CA ILE A 179 -15.32 10.65 9.71
C ILE A 179 -14.81 12.03 10.17
N PRO A 180 -13.48 12.19 10.35
CA PRO A 180 -12.89 13.42 10.88
C PRO A 180 -13.19 14.66 10.04
N SER A 181 -13.38 14.49 8.73
CA SER A 181 -13.66 15.55 7.75
C SER A 181 -14.98 16.29 7.98
N LEU A 182 -15.88 15.77 8.83
CA LEU A 182 -17.15 16.44 9.18
C LEU A 182 -16.97 17.67 10.09
N THR A 183 -15.83 17.79 10.79
CA THR A 183 -15.55 18.86 11.78
C THR A 183 -14.81 20.07 11.20
N GLN A 184 -14.28 19.99 9.97
CA GLN A 184 -13.58 21.11 9.34
C GLN A 184 -14.58 22.24 9.02
N LYS A 185 -14.52 23.33 9.78
CA LYS A 185 -15.24 24.58 9.47
C LYS A 185 -14.63 25.23 8.23
N GLU A 186 -15.48 25.61 7.28
CA GLU A 186 -15.09 26.46 6.16
C GLU A 186 -14.65 27.84 6.70
N ASP A 187 -13.35 28.15 6.65
CA ASP A 187 -12.85 29.52 6.80
C ASP A 187 -13.19 30.34 5.54
N ASN A 188 -14.48 30.61 5.34
CA ASN A 188 -14.97 31.55 4.34
C ASN A 188 -15.15 32.94 4.96
N ASN A 189 -14.06 33.58 5.43
CA ASN A 189 -14.01 35.04 5.51
C ASN A 189 -12.57 35.57 5.67
N ARG A 190 -11.93 35.97 4.57
CA ARG A 190 -10.95 37.07 4.55
C ARG A 190 -10.64 37.51 3.11
N LEU A 191 -11.43 38.46 2.64
CA LEU A 191 -11.05 39.34 1.54
C LEU A 191 -10.18 40.48 2.09
N SER A 192 -8.97 40.58 1.55
CA SER A 192 -8.17 41.80 1.29
C SER A 192 -8.01 42.84 2.40
N THR A 193 -6.83 42.89 3.04
CA THR A 193 -6.09 44.16 3.23
C THR A 193 -4.60 43.88 3.41
N ASP A 194 -3.78 44.55 2.59
CA ASP A 194 -2.33 44.69 2.71
C ASP A 194 -1.93 45.33 4.04
N ALA A 195 -0.94 44.75 4.73
CA ALA A 195 0.03 45.51 5.51
C ALA A 195 1.30 44.67 5.77
N ILE A 196 2.39 45.19 5.25
CA ILE A 196 3.77 44.73 5.36
C ILE A 196 4.25 44.74 6.82
N ALA A 197 4.92 43.67 7.24
CA ALA A 197 6.06 43.72 8.17
C ALA A 197 6.95 42.47 7.96
N ILE A 198 7.93 42.63 7.07
CA ILE A 198 9.07 41.74 6.84
C ILE A 198 10.06 41.88 8.00
N SER A 199 10.72 40.79 8.39
CA SER A 199 12.19 40.64 8.51
C SER A 199 12.52 39.27 9.15
N SER A 200 13.48 38.46 8.73
CA SER A 200 14.47 38.58 7.65
C SER A 200 15.36 37.33 7.62
N SER A 201 15.79 36.95 6.41
CA SER A 201 17.11 36.39 6.03
C SER A 201 17.56 35.04 6.63
N SER A 202 18.07 34.08 5.84
CA SER A 202 19.19 34.29 4.91
C SER A 202 19.14 33.47 3.62
N GLU A 203 19.61 34.12 2.56
CA GLU A 203 19.68 33.81 1.13
C GLU A 203 20.80 32.81 0.73
N ARG A 204 20.53 31.88 -0.23
CA ARG A 204 21.02 31.79 -1.66
C ARG A 204 22.47 31.24 -1.85
N PRO A 205 23.05 31.05 -3.08
CA PRO A 205 22.54 30.97 -4.48
C PRO A 205 23.20 29.89 -5.38
N TRP A 206 22.58 29.53 -6.53
CA TRP A 206 23.12 29.61 -7.94
C TRP A 206 22.26 28.71 -8.87
N GLU A 207 21.46 29.27 -9.78
CA GLU A 207 21.71 29.79 -11.14
C GLU A 207 21.57 28.76 -12.28
N THR A 208 20.59 29.11 -13.12
CA THR A 208 20.11 28.50 -14.35
C THR A 208 21.11 28.68 -15.49
N VAL A 209 21.42 27.59 -16.22
CA VAL A 209 22.07 27.67 -17.54
C VAL A 209 21.16 27.02 -18.58
N SER A 210 20.71 27.84 -19.53
CA SER A 210 19.97 27.45 -20.72
C SER A 210 20.92 26.89 -21.79
N LEU A 211 20.52 25.79 -22.44
CA LEU A 211 21.19 25.22 -23.61
C LEU A 211 20.75 25.94 -24.91
N PRO A 212 21.63 26.06 -25.93
CA PRO A 212 21.21 26.32 -27.30
C PRO A 212 20.93 25.03 -28.08
N THR A 213 19.86 25.09 -28.85
CA THR A 213 19.34 24.14 -29.84
C THR A 213 20.32 23.90 -31.00
N THR A 214 20.46 22.65 -31.44
CA THR A 214 20.88 22.31 -32.82
C THR A 214 20.37 20.91 -33.20
N SER A 215 19.49 20.85 -34.19
CA SER A 215 19.21 19.66 -35.01
C SER A 215 20.37 19.45 -35.99
N PRO A 216 20.69 18.23 -36.49
CA PRO A 216 19.96 17.72 -37.67
C PRO A 216 19.92 16.19 -37.91
N SER A 217 18.96 15.81 -38.77
CA SER A 217 18.98 14.78 -39.85
C SER A 217 19.10 13.26 -39.59
N GLN A 218 18.16 12.53 -40.22
CA GLN A 218 18.17 11.10 -40.59
C GLN A 218 19.33 10.75 -41.55
N PRO A 219 19.62 9.44 -41.74
CA PRO A 219 19.22 8.84 -43.01
C PRO A 219 18.70 7.37 -42.96
N THR A 220 17.85 7.12 -43.95
CA THR A 220 17.38 5.93 -44.69
C THR A 220 18.20 4.62 -44.67
N GLY A 221 17.48 3.48 -44.74
CA GLY A 221 17.99 2.09 -44.88
C GLY A 221 18.62 1.73 -46.24
N PRO A 222 18.90 0.45 -46.55
CA PRO A 222 17.83 -0.51 -46.89
C PRO A 222 18.05 -2.03 -46.61
N LEU A 223 16.91 -2.74 -46.59
CA LEU A 223 16.56 -4.12 -47.00
C LEU A 223 17.65 -5.16 -47.39
N SER A 224 17.48 -6.41 -46.91
CA SER A 224 17.55 -7.65 -47.71
C SER A 224 16.98 -8.87 -46.97
N VAL A 225 16.18 -9.69 -47.68
CA VAL A 225 15.60 -11.02 -47.32
C VAL A 225 16.13 -12.02 -48.37
N PRO A 226 16.31 -13.35 -48.07
CA PRO A 226 15.28 -14.37 -48.35
C PRO A 226 15.15 -15.45 -47.23
N THR A 227 13.95 -15.92 -46.82
CA THR A 227 13.17 -17.12 -47.29
C THR A 227 14.01 -18.43 -47.27
N THR A 228 13.63 -19.62 -46.73
CA THR A 228 12.36 -20.38 -46.72
C THR A 228 12.51 -21.72 -45.91
N VAL A 229 11.37 -22.34 -45.53
CA VAL A 229 11.07 -23.79 -45.26
C VAL A 229 11.08 -24.35 -43.81
N THR A 230 10.04 -25.16 -43.57
CA THR A 230 9.30 -25.65 -42.39
C THR A 230 9.72 -27.10 -41.90
N PRO A 231 9.03 -27.76 -40.90
CA PRO A 231 9.61 -28.57 -39.78
C PRO A 231 9.49 -30.12 -39.93
N PRO A 232 9.80 -30.97 -38.90
CA PRO A 232 8.85 -31.32 -37.81
C PRO A 232 9.44 -31.69 -36.40
N LYS A 233 8.55 -31.82 -35.39
CA LYS A 233 8.68 -32.45 -34.03
C LYS A 233 9.07 -33.96 -34.12
N PRO A 234 9.51 -34.71 -33.07
CA PRO A 234 8.85 -34.84 -31.75
C PRO A 234 9.76 -35.06 -30.49
N THR A 235 9.09 -34.98 -29.34
CA THR A 235 9.41 -35.43 -27.95
C THR A 235 10.56 -36.40 -27.67
N ALA A 236 11.33 -36.13 -26.60
CA ALA A 236 11.88 -37.16 -25.69
C ALA A 236 12.16 -36.55 -24.30
N VAL A 237 11.49 -37.09 -23.28
CA VAL A 237 11.82 -36.95 -21.85
C VAL A 237 12.97 -37.94 -21.58
N CYS A 238 14.07 -37.52 -20.95
CA CYS A 238 15.12 -38.44 -20.49
C CYS A 238 15.14 -38.50 -18.95
N ASP A 239 14.76 -39.65 -18.41
CA ASP A 239 14.95 -40.09 -17.03
C ASP A 239 16.44 -40.34 -16.74
N GLU A 240 17.09 -39.45 -15.97
CA GLU A 240 18.46 -39.65 -15.47
C GLU A 240 18.53 -39.36 -13.96
N ASN A 241 17.51 -39.80 -13.22
CA ASN A 241 17.42 -39.61 -11.78
C ASN A 241 18.03 -40.79 -11.01
N CYS A 242 18.64 -40.49 -9.86
CA CYS A 242 19.27 -41.45 -8.96
C CYS A 242 18.28 -42.53 -8.52
N SER A 243 18.69 -43.79 -8.63
CA SER A 243 17.84 -44.96 -8.32
C SER A 243 17.44 -45.08 -6.85
N ILE A 244 18.12 -44.38 -5.93
CA ILE A 244 17.79 -44.39 -4.49
C ILE A 244 16.92 -43.19 -4.11
N CYS A 245 17.34 -41.96 -4.43
CA CYS A 245 16.61 -40.78 -4.00
C CYS A 245 15.57 -40.27 -5.01
N GLY A 246 15.61 -40.72 -6.26
CA GLY A 246 14.68 -40.34 -7.32
C GLY A 246 14.71 -38.86 -7.74
N ILE A 247 15.54 -38.02 -7.09
CA ILE A 247 15.47 -36.56 -7.22
C ILE A 247 16.74 -35.97 -7.86
N SER A 248 17.92 -36.53 -7.56
CA SER A 248 19.19 -35.98 -8.02
C SER A 248 19.70 -36.71 -9.26
N CYS A 249 20.38 -36.00 -10.17
CA CYS A 249 20.97 -36.60 -11.36
C CYS A 249 22.02 -37.68 -11.00
N VAL A 250 22.07 -38.74 -11.82
CA VAL A 250 23.05 -39.82 -11.67
C VAL A 250 24.46 -39.28 -11.88
N ALA A 251 25.33 -39.49 -10.89
CA ALA A 251 26.75 -39.10 -10.95
C ALA A 251 27.68 -40.31 -11.06
N SER A 252 27.23 -41.50 -10.63
CA SER A 252 28.06 -42.70 -10.56
C SER A 252 27.22 -43.94 -10.80
N HIS A 253 27.73 -44.86 -11.60
CA HIS A 253 27.13 -46.16 -11.83
C HIS A 253 28.01 -47.23 -11.17
N CYS A 254 27.45 -47.94 -10.18
CA CYS A 254 28.12 -49.08 -9.57
C CYS A 254 27.82 -50.32 -10.40
N THR A 255 28.82 -50.81 -11.15
CA THR A 255 28.69 -51.98 -12.02
C THR A 255 28.44 -53.27 -11.24
N THR A 256 28.91 -53.35 -9.98
CA THR A 256 28.72 -54.51 -9.11
C THR A 256 27.32 -54.57 -8.49
N CYS A 257 26.69 -53.43 -8.22
CA CYS A 257 25.30 -53.36 -7.72
C CYS A 257 24.28 -53.17 -8.85
N SER A 258 24.73 -52.84 -10.07
CA SER A 258 23.90 -52.36 -11.19
C SER A 258 23.01 -51.16 -10.83
N GLN A 259 23.50 -50.26 -9.97
CA GLN A 259 22.74 -49.10 -9.46
C GLN A 259 23.33 -47.78 -9.95
N ARG A 260 22.46 -46.85 -10.38
CA ARG A 260 22.82 -45.52 -10.88
C ARG A 260 22.50 -44.46 -9.84
N LEU A 261 23.52 -43.96 -9.16
CA LEU A 261 23.38 -43.16 -7.95
C LEU A 261 23.90 -41.74 -8.14
N CYS A 262 23.29 -40.77 -7.47
CA CYS A 262 23.89 -39.45 -7.29
C CYS A 262 25.07 -39.54 -6.31
N LEU A 263 25.90 -38.51 -6.27
CA LEU A 263 27.16 -38.52 -5.51
C LEU A 263 26.95 -38.87 -4.02
N GLU A 264 25.92 -38.32 -3.38
CA GLU A 264 25.65 -38.52 -1.96
C GLU A 264 25.09 -39.91 -1.67
N CYS A 265 24.15 -40.39 -2.50
CA CYS A 265 23.62 -41.74 -2.38
C CYS A 265 24.70 -42.80 -2.65
N ASP A 266 25.62 -42.56 -3.60
CA ASP A 266 26.76 -43.46 -3.83
C ASP A 266 27.68 -43.52 -2.60
N ARG A 267 27.99 -42.37 -2.00
CA ARG A 267 28.85 -42.26 -0.81
C ARG A 267 28.25 -43.00 0.38
N LEU A 268 26.95 -42.82 0.63
CA LEU A 268 26.25 -43.47 1.73
C LEU A 268 26.08 -44.98 1.49
N TYR A 269 25.69 -45.39 0.29
CA TYR A 269 25.44 -46.80 -0.02
C TYR A 269 26.72 -47.66 -0.04
N HIS A 270 27.85 -47.06 -0.45
CA HIS A 270 29.16 -47.72 -0.48
C HIS A 270 30.03 -47.42 0.76
N SER A 271 29.48 -46.78 1.80
CA SER A 271 30.16 -46.63 3.09
C SER A 271 30.26 -47.94 3.88
N HIS A 272 29.42 -48.93 3.56
CA HIS A 272 29.40 -50.22 4.26
C HIS A 272 30.58 -51.12 3.83
N PRO A 273 31.30 -51.80 4.75
CA PRO A 273 32.51 -52.58 4.44
C PRO A 273 32.32 -53.65 3.35
N ALA A 274 31.15 -54.28 3.29
CA ALA A 274 30.81 -55.29 2.28
C ALA A 274 30.66 -54.73 0.85
N ARG A 275 30.43 -53.41 0.71
CA ARG A 275 30.17 -52.74 -0.58
C ARG A 275 31.23 -51.69 -0.93
N ALA A 276 32.09 -51.32 0.01
CA ALA A 276 33.13 -50.31 -0.17
C ALA A 276 34.12 -50.64 -1.29
N LYS A 277 34.29 -51.92 -1.63
CA LYS A 277 35.18 -52.41 -2.70
C LYS A 277 34.49 -52.57 -4.06
N HIS A 278 33.23 -52.18 -4.20
CA HIS A 278 32.52 -52.31 -5.47
C HIS A 278 33.06 -51.35 -6.54
N THR A 279 33.04 -51.80 -7.79
CA THR A 279 33.58 -51.06 -8.93
C THR A 279 32.58 -50.00 -9.40
N ARG A 280 32.89 -48.75 -9.06
CA ARG A 280 32.07 -47.57 -9.36
C ARG A 280 32.66 -46.80 -10.52
N VAL A 281 31.89 -46.65 -11.59
CA VAL A 281 32.28 -45.89 -12.78
C VAL A 281 31.57 -44.53 -12.72
N PRO A 282 32.33 -43.41 -12.65
CA PRO A 282 31.74 -42.09 -12.72
C PRO A 282 31.13 -41.87 -14.11
N VAL A 283 29.87 -41.44 -14.15
CA VAL A 283 29.19 -41.13 -15.41
C VAL A 283 29.63 -39.72 -15.81
N ALA A 284 30.39 -39.60 -16.90
CA ALA A 284 30.90 -38.32 -17.38
C ALA A 284 29.73 -37.42 -17.81
N ALA A 285 29.65 -36.21 -17.24
CA ALA A 285 28.73 -35.18 -17.69
C ALA A 285 28.92 -34.93 -19.20
N PRO A 286 27.85 -34.69 -19.99
CA PRO A 286 28.01 -34.28 -21.36
C PRO A 286 28.84 -33.00 -21.42
N ARG A 287 29.97 -33.09 -22.12
CA ARG A 287 30.87 -31.96 -22.39
C ARG A 287 30.11 -30.90 -23.17
N THR A 288 29.70 -29.82 -22.51
CA THR A 288 29.23 -28.62 -23.19
C THR A 288 30.43 -27.91 -23.80
N THR A 289 30.52 -27.99 -25.12
CA THR A 289 31.26 -27.06 -25.97
C THR A 289 30.93 -25.61 -25.59
N LYS A 290 31.96 -24.78 -25.48
CA LYS A 290 31.89 -23.34 -25.22
C LYS A 290 30.92 -22.66 -26.21
N ILE A 291 29.71 -22.40 -25.75
CA ILE A 291 28.83 -21.36 -26.30
C ILE A 291 28.51 -20.47 -25.11
N LEU A 292 28.74 -19.16 -25.25
CA LEU A 292 28.42 -18.17 -24.23
C LEU A 292 26.91 -18.21 -23.94
N SER A 293 26.50 -18.90 -22.88
CA SER A 293 25.16 -18.82 -22.29
C SER A 293 25.23 -18.00 -21.01
N THR A 294 24.77 -16.77 -21.13
CA THR A 294 24.33 -15.87 -20.07
C THR A 294 23.27 -16.54 -19.20
N SER A 295 23.68 -17.16 -18.09
CA SER A 295 22.78 -17.45 -16.97
C SER A 295 22.99 -16.37 -15.91
N PRO A 296 21.98 -15.61 -15.48
CA PRO A 296 22.16 -14.62 -14.44
C PRO A 296 22.51 -15.30 -13.11
N PRO A 297 23.28 -14.65 -12.22
CA PRO A 297 23.55 -15.20 -10.89
C PRO A 297 22.23 -15.40 -10.11
N MET A 298 22.23 -16.17 -9.01
CA MET A 298 21.06 -16.42 -8.15
C MET A 298 21.34 -16.01 -6.68
N TRP A 299 20.30 -15.72 -5.90
CA TRP A 299 20.39 -15.40 -4.46
C TRP A 299 19.39 -16.21 -3.63
N HIS A 300 19.71 -16.46 -2.35
CA HIS A 300 18.88 -17.21 -1.43
C HIS A 300 18.17 -16.27 -0.46
N CYS A 301 16.87 -16.46 -0.24
CA CYS A 301 16.13 -15.67 0.74
C CYS A 301 16.61 -15.98 2.16
N SER A 302 17.03 -14.96 2.92
CA SER A 302 17.47 -15.12 4.31
C SER A 302 16.36 -15.58 5.27
N PHE A 303 15.09 -15.42 4.88
CA PHE A 303 13.94 -15.76 5.71
C PHE A 303 13.36 -17.15 5.41
N CYS A 304 13.09 -17.44 4.12
CA CYS A 304 12.45 -18.71 3.72
C CYS A 304 13.36 -19.62 2.89
N THR A 305 14.62 -19.23 2.66
CA THR A 305 15.66 -19.99 1.95
C THR A 305 15.43 -20.27 0.46
N THR A 306 14.29 -19.84 -0.09
CA THR A 306 14.00 -19.96 -1.53
C THR A 306 15.11 -19.35 -2.39
N VAL A 307 15.51 -20.10 -3.43
CA VAL A 307 16.48 -19.66 -4.44
C VAL A 307 15.76 -18.81 -5.48
N ASN A 308 16.23 -17.59 -5.67
CA ASN A 308 15.65 -16.60 -6.58
C ASN A 308 16.71 -16.17 -7.60
N SER A 309 16.27 -15.74 -8.78
CA SER A 309 17.16 -15.14 -9.78
C SER A 309 17.68 -13.78 -9.29
N MET A 310 18.91 -13.37 -9.64
CA MET A 310 19.45 -12.04 -9.29
C MET A 310 18.69 -10.87 -9.93
N GLN A 311 17.83 -11.13 -10.92
CA GLN A 311 16.90 -10.14 -11.47
C GLN A 311 15.65 -9.95 -10.59
N GLN A 312 15.38 -10.88 -9.67
CA GLN A 312 14.25 -10.80 -8.75
C GLN A 312 14.66 -10.04 -7.49
N VAL A 313 13.99 -8.92 -7.23
CA VAL A 313 14.23 -8.07 -6.04
C VAL A 313 13.48 -8.62 -4.83
N LEU A 314 12.37 -9.32 -5.05
CA LEU A 314 11.55 -9.98 -4.04
C LEU A 314 11.72 -11.50 -4.13
N CYS A 315 11.63 -12.17 -3.00
CA CYS A 315 11.61 -13.62 -2.97
C CYS A 315 10.33 -14.15 -3.61
N SER A 316 10.46 -15.10 -4.54
CA SER A 316 9.34 -15.73 -5.24
C SER A 316 8.40 -16.56 -4.35
N THR A 317 8.77 -16.84 -3.09
CA THR A 317 7.93 -17.60 -2.15
C THR A 317 7.32 -16.73 -1.06
N CYS A 318 8.10 -15.83 -0.45
CA CYS A 318 7.63 -15.02 0.68
C CYS A 318 7.47 -13.55 0.35
N GLU A 319 7.72 -13.15 -0.89
CA GLU A 319 7.61 -11.78 -1.43
C GLU A 319 8.46 -10.73 -0.70
N ARG A 320 9.35 -11.17 0.20
CA ARG A 320 10.23 -10.26 0.93
C ARG A 320 11.37 -9.77 0.03
N PRO A 321 11.74 -8.48 0.13
CA PRO A 321 12.90 -7.95 -0.55
C PRO A 321 14.16 -8.70 -0.17
N ARG A 322 15.08 -8.83 -1.13
CA ARG A 322 16.39 -9.46 -0.98
C ARG A 322 17.21 -8.98 0.23
N LEU A 323 16.95 -7.77 0.72
CA LEU A 323 17.68 -7.11 1.80
C LEU A 323 16.84 -6.84 3.06
N ALA A 324 15.65 -7.44 3.20
CA ALA A 324 14.86 -7.28 4.42
C ALA A 324 15.59 -7.97 5.60
N ALA A 325 16.21 -7.17 6.47
CA ALA A 325 16.67 -7.63 7.78
C ALA A 325 15.46 -8.00 8.65
N ALA A 326 15.64 -8.93 9.61
CA ALA A 326 14.68 -9.09 10.69
C ALA A 326 14.56 -7.73 11.41
N ALA A 327 13.36 -7.16 11.47
CA ALA A 327 13.13 -5.82 12.00
C ALA A 327 13.59 -5.73 13.47
N PRO A 328 14.40 -4.73 13.87
CA PRO A 328 14.37 -4.20 15.21
C PRO A 328 13.16 -3.26 15.37
N VAL A 329 12.61 -3.22 16.58
CA VAL A 329 11.56 -2.29 16.99
C VAL A 329 11.99 -0.84 16.72
N VAL A 330 11.07 -0.06 16.16
CA VAL A 330 11.24 1.34 15.77
C VAL A 330 11.42 2.24 17.00
N GLN A 331 12.52 2.98 17.07
CA GLN A 331 12.57 4.31 17.68
C GLN A 331 13.18 5.26 16.64
N GLU A 332 12.47 6.36 16.40
CA GLU A 332 12.91 7.45 15.54
C GLU A 332 14.10 8.18 16.16
N ASP A 333 15.14 8.47 15.37
CA ASP A 333 16.12 9.51 15.70
C ASP A 333 16.57 10.27 14.43
N PRO A 334 16.91 11.58 14.54
CA PRO A 334 17.21 12.47 13.41
C PRO A 334 18.64 12.28 12.85
N PRO A 335 19.03 12.95 11.74
CA PRO A 335 20.20 12.55 10.96
C PRO A 335 21.51 12.86 11.70
N GLN A 336 22.33 11.82 11.94
CA GLN A 336 23.65 11.96 12.59
C GLN A 336 24.83 11.54 11.69
N PRO A 337 25.99 12.21 11.83
CA PRO A 337 27.21 11.96 11.07
C PRO A 337 27.98 10.73 11.61
N SER A 338 28.86 10.19 10.76
CA SER A 338 29.62 8.95 10.95
C SER A 338 30.38 8.88 12.29
N THR A 339 29.76 8.24 13.27
CA THR A 339 30.38 7.88 14.55
C THR A 339 30.20 6.39 14.79
N ILE A 340 31.19 5.77 15.43
CA ILE A 340 31.17 4.35 15.80
C ILE A 340 29.96 4.12 16.74
N THR A 341 28.92 3.46 16.23
CA THR A 341 27.65 3.23 16.95
C THR A 341 27.79 2.22 18.09
N GLU A 342 28.81 1.36 18.04
CA GLU A 342 29.07 0.29 19.02
C GLU A 342 30.57 -0.04 19.13
N TRP A 343 31.06 -0.44 20.30
CA TRP A 343 32.45 -0.86 20.49
C TRP A 343 32.58 -2.15 21.30
N GLN A 344 33.50 -3.02 20.88
CA GLN A 344 33.76 -4.28 21.57
C GLN A 344 34.84 -4.12 22.65
N CYS A 345 34.53 -4.53 23.88
CA CYS A 345 35.46 -4.44 24.99
C CYS A 345 36.65 -5.40 24.80
N LYS A 346 37.88 -4.85 24.78
CA LYS A 346 39.11 -5.63 24.61
C LYS A 346 39.43 -6.56 25.80
N SER A 347 38.66 -6.50 26.89
CA SER A 347 38.86 -7.31 28.09
C SER A 347 37.83 -8.43 28.25
N CYS A 348 36.53 -8.12 28.09
CA CYS A 348 35.45 -9.11 28.24
C CYS A 348 34.68 -9.39 26.94
N THR A 349 35.07 -8.78 25.82
CA THR A 349 34.47 -8.92 24.48
C THR A 349 33.01 -8.48 24.34
N MET A 350 32.42 -7.87 25.37
CA MET A 350 31.07 -7.29 25.31
C MET A 350 31.01 -6.16 24.29
N VAL A 351 29.94 -6.13 23.49
CA VAL A 351 29.63 -5.02 22.57
C VAL A 351 28.84 -3.97 23.34
N ASN A 352 29.37 -2.76 23.42
CA ASN A 352 28.79 -1.67 24.20
C ASN A 352 28.35 -0.55 23.25
N SER A 353 27.39 0.26 23.70
CA SER A 353 26.95 1.46 22.96
C SER A 353 28.12 2.41 22.66
N GLY A 354 28.08 3.02 21.48
CA GLY A 354 29.00 4.05 21.00
C GLY A 354 29.00 5.34 21.83
N SER A 355 28.02 5.54 22.72
CA SER A 355 28.03 6.63 23.70
C SER A 355 28.62 6.22 25.06
N SER A 356 28.88 4.93 25.29
CA SER A 356 29.40 4.45 26.56
C SER A 356 30.93 4.53 26.60
N ILE A 357 31.46 5.25 27.58
CA ILE A 357 32.91 5.39 27.84
C ILE A 357 33.44 4.18 28.64
N LEU A 358 32.56 3.47 29.36
CA LEU A 358 32.87 2.29 30.16
C LEU A 358 32.13 1.06 29.61
N CYS A 359 32.72 -0.11 29.74
CA CYS A 359 32.02 -1.35 29.40
C CYS A 359 30.90 -1.61 30.42
N GLU A 360 29.68 -1.92 29.97
CA GLU A 360 28.56 -2.15 30.89
C GLU A 360 28.73 -3.41 31.75
N VAL A 361 29.53 -4.39 31.28
CA VAL A 361 29.74 -5.66 31.99
C VAL A 361 30.95 -5.61 32.93
N CYS A 362 32.06 -5.04 32.48
CA CYS A 362 33.33 -5.06 33.24
C CYS A 362 33.81 -3.69 33.68
N GLU A 363 33.04 -2.64 33.36
CA GLU A 363 33.29 -1.23 33.70
C GLU A 363 34.65 -0.70 33.24
N ARG A 364 35.35 -1.44 32.37
CA ARG A 364 36.63 -1.01 31.84
C ARG A 364 36.45 0.10 30.80
N PRO A 365 37.29 1.15 30.83
CA PRO A 365 37.23 2.22 29.85
C PRO A 365 37.46 1.72 28.42
N ARG A 366 36.72 2.31 27.48
CA ARG A 366 36.68 2.00 26.04
C ARG A 366 38.03 1.95 25.33
N LEU A 367 39.03 2.62 25.88
CA LEU A 367 40.37 2.75 25.29
C LEU A 367 41.50 2.26 26.21
N ALA A 368 41.17 1.60 27.33
CA ALA A 368 42.17 1.04 28.23
C ALA A 368 42.92 -0.12 27.55
N THR A 369 44.24 0.00 27.45
CA THR A 369 45.12 -1.11 27.03
C THR A 369 45.33 -2.08 28.19
N ARG A 370 45.53 -3.37 27.88
CA ARG A 370 45.83 -4.41 28.88
C ARG A 370 47.13 -4.02 29.61
N PRO A 371 47.19 -3.98 30.95
CA PRO A 371 48.44 -3.67 31.65
C PRO A 371 49.55 -4.66 31.25
N PRO A 372 50.83 -4.25 31.19
CA PRO A 372 51.93 -5.18 31.02
C PRO A 372 51.90 -6.21 32.16
N VAL A 373 51.99 -7.50 31.82
CA VAL A 373 52.06 -8.58 32.81
C VAL A 373 53.34 -8.38 33.62
N THR A 374 53.21 -7.99 34.89
CA THR A 374 54.34 -7.99 35.83
C THR A 374 54.70 -9.43 36.20
N PRO A 375 55.99 -9.76 36.36
CA PRO A 375 56.42 -11.12 36.70
C PRO A 375 55.87 -11.52 38.07
N SER A 376 55.30 -12.72 38.16
CA SER A 376 54.76 -13.31 39.38
C SER A 376 55.78 -13.30 40.52
N ARG A 377 55.55 -12.49 41.57
CA ARG A 377 56.21 -12.66 42.87
C ARG A 377 55.55 -13.82 43.63
N PRO A 378 56.30 -14.71 44.30
CA PRO A 378 55.71 -15.80 45.07
C PRO A 378 54.89 -15.28 46.25
N MET A 379 53.74 -15.88 46.50
CA MET A 379 52.90 -15.63 47.69
C MET A 379 53.71 -15.81 48.99
N PRO A 380 53.57 -14.93 50.00
CA PRO A 380 53.83 -15.33 51.38
C PRO A 380 52.62 -16.10 51.93
N SER A 381 52.89 -17.24 52.54
CA SER A 381 51.95 -18.07 53.30
C SER A 381 51.33 -17.30 54.48
N PRO A 382 50.14 -17.69 54.97
CA PRO A 382 49.37 -16.92 55.95
C PRO A 382 49.92 -17.15 57.37
N ALA A 383 50.80 -16.27 57.84
CA ALA A 383 51.13 -16.16 59.25
C ALA A 383 51.56 -14.71 59.58
N GLY A 384 50.71 -14.00 60.32
CA GLY A 384 50.99 -12.66 60.85
C GLY A 384 49.92 -11.65 60.47
N LEU A 385 48.95 -11.43 61.36
CA LEU A 385 48.07 -10.26 61.32
C LEU A 385 48.92 -8.99 61.47
N PHE A 386 49.08 -8.26 60.37
CA PHE A 386 49.08 -6.80 60.39
C PHE A 386 48.01 -6.34 59.40
N ASP A 387 46.90 -5.85 59.95
CA ASP A 387 45.83 -5.20 59.22
C ASP A 387 46.37 -3.89 58.64
N THR A 388 46.98 -3.95 57.45
CA THR A 388 47.47 -2.77 56.73
C THR A 388 46.40 -2.16 55.83
N GLY A 389 45.16 -2.65 55.88
CA GLY A 389 44.05 -2.15 55.05
C GLY A 389 44.28 -2.30 53.53
N GLN A 390 45.38 -2.95 53.11
CA GLN A 390 45.77 -3.03 51.71
C GLN A 390 45.07 -4.18 50.98
N TRP A 391 44.46 -3.90 49.83
CA TRP A 391 43.82 -4.92 49.01
C TRP A 391 43.94 -4.62 47.52
N ILE A 392 44.21 -5.65 46.71
CA ILE A 392 44.31 -5.54 45.26
C ILE A 392 42.92 -5.71 44.66
N CYS A 393 42.46 -4.71 43.91
CA CYS A 393 41.19 -4.76 43.22
C CYS A 393 41.20 -5.86 42.17
N GLN A 394 40.28 -6.81 42.26
CA GLN A 394 40.20 -7.92 41.31
C GLN A 394 39.81 -7.47 39.89
N PHE A 395 39.16 -6.31 39.76
CA PHE A 395 38.67 -5.77 38.47
C PHE A 395 39.75 -4.97 37.71
N CYS A 396 40.43 -4.04 38.40
CA CYS A 396 41.41 -3.14 37.79
C CYS A 396 42.85 -3.38 38.25
N THR A 397 43.09 -4.37 39.11
CA THR A 397 44.41 -4.76 39.66
C THR A 397 45.12 -3.67 40.49
N TYR A 398 44.43 -2.58 40.83
CA TYR A 398 44.96 -1.50 41.65
C TYR A 398 45.13 -1.94 43.11
N ALA A 399 46.26 -1.63 43.74
CA ALA A 399 46.46 -1.88 45.16
C ALA A 399 45.88 -0.70 45.95
N ASN A 400 44.77 -0.92 46.64
CA ASN A 400 44.17 0.07 47.54
C ASN A 400 44.94 0.06 48.84
N HIS A 401 45.36 1.23 49.30
CA HIS A 401 46.17 1.39 50.51
C HIS A 401 45.36 1.91 51.70
N THR A 402 44.07 2.17 51.48
CA THR A 402 43.10 2.56 52.49
C THR A 402 42.12 1.41 52.75
N PRO A 403 41.59 1.27 53.98
CA PRO A 403 40.61 0.24 54.33
C PRO A 403 39.22 0.48 53.69
N ALA A 404 39.14 1.30 52.63
CA ALA A 404 37.92 1.60 51.93
C ALA A 404 37.29 0.33 51.33
N SER A 405 35.98 0.21 51.49
CA SER A 405 35.17 -0.86 50.90
C SER A 405 34.95 -0.70 49.39
N ARG A 406 35.55 0.32 48.77
CA ARG A 406 35.51 0.60 47.34
C ARG A 406 36.91 0.88 46.83
N CYS A 407 37.22 0.42 45.63
CA CYS A 407 38.54 0.59 45.04
C CYS A 407 38.74 2.06 44.69
N GLU A 408 39.82 2.69 45.14
CA GLU A 408 40.04 4.10 44.87
C GLU A 408 40.22 4.43 43.38
N MET A 409 40.58 3.44 42.54
CA MET A 409 40.85 3.66 41.10
C MET A 409 39.61 3.50 40.22
N CYS A 410 38.79 2.47 40.47
CA CYS A 410 37.60 2.18 39.66
C CYS A 410 36.29 2.36 40.43
N ASP A 411 36.35 2.76 41.70
CA ASP A 411 35.24 2.96 42.63
C ASP A 411 34.35 1.72 42.82
N LEU A 412 34.81 0.54 42.39
CA LEU A 412 34.10 -0.73 42.54
C LEU A 412 34.25 -1.29 43.95
N ALA A 413 33.16 -1.83 44.49
CA ALA A 413 33.15 -2.40 45.83
C ALA A 413 34.16 -3.55 45.97
N ARG A 414 34.80 -3.62 47.15
CA ARG A 414 35.61 -4.76 47.55
C ARG A 414 34.69 -5.98 47.64
N PRO A 415 34.99 -7.10 46.97
CA PRO A 415 34.15 -8.28 47.06
C PRO A 415 34.06 -8.78 48.51
N ASP A 416 32.85 -8.93 49.05
CA ASP A 416 32.63 -9.45 50.40
C ASP A 416 33.11 -10.91 50.51
N SER A 417 33.91 -11.20 51.54
CA SER A 417 34.32 -12.57 51.84
C SER A 417 33.12 -13.31 52.45
N ALA A 418 32.79 -14.50 51.92
CA ALA A 418 31.67 -15.33 52.37
C ALA A 418 31.69 -15.62 53.90
N PRO A 419 30.52 -15.84 54.54
CA PRO A 419 30.44 -15.97 55.99
C PRO A 419 30.96 -17.34 56.44
N SER A 420 31.86 -17.36 57.44
CA SER A 420 32.24 -18.57 58.18
C SER A 420 31.53 -18.61 59.54
N PRO A 421 31.19 -19.80 60.08
CA PRO A 421 30.39 -19.93 61.28
C PRO A 421 31.22 -19.74 62.56
N SER A 422 30.53 -19.22 63.56
CA SER A 422 30.95 -18.67 64.84
C SER A 422 31.40 -19.68 65.90
N LYS A 423 32.40 -19.31 66.72
CA LYS A 423 32.33 -19.46 68.20
C LYS A 423 33.41 -18.64 68.95
N PRO A 424 33.07 -17.98 70.09
CA PRO A 424 34.01 -17.18 70.91
C PRO A 424 34.47 -17.89 72.21
N LEU A 425 35.64 -17.52 72.77
CA LEU A 425 36.04 -17.50 74.22
C LEU A 425 37.57 -17.14 74.40
N PRO A 426 38.08 -16.74 75.60
CA PRO A 426 38.44 -15.36 76.00
C PRO A 426 39.97 -15.14 76.26
N PRO A 427 40.45 -13.97 76.78
CA PRO A 427 41.76 -13.38 76.45
C PRO A 427 42.90 -13.64 77.44
N SER A 428 44.14 -13.34 77.03
CA SER A 428 45.28 -13.06 77.92
C SER A 428 46.31 -12.13 77.23
N PRO A 429 47.13 -11.36 77.98
CA PRO A 429 47.49 -10.01 77.56
C PRO A 429 49.00 -9.76 77.37
N ILE A 430 49.32 -8.55 76.87
CA ILE A 430 50.61 -7.82 76.94
C ILE A 430 51.63 -8.23 75.82
N LYS A 431 52.34 -7.36 75.07
CA LYS A 431 52.90 -6.01 75.31
C LYS A 431 53.23 -5.31 73.97
N ASP A 432 52.95 -4.01 73.89
CA ASP A 432 53.46 -3.11 72.86
C ASP A 432 54.99 -2.99 72.88
N PHE A 433 55.61 -3.00 71.70
CA PHE A 433 56.84 -2.26 71.43
C PHE A 433 56.79 -1.68 70.02
N THR A 434 56.40 -0.40 69.93
CA THR A 434 56.62 0.45 68.76
C THR A 434 58.09 0.82 68.65
N LEU A 435 58.70 0.58 67.49
CA LEU A 435 59.88 1.32 67.04
C LEU A 435 59.61 1.89 65.65
N LYS A 436 59.61 3.23 65.56
CA LYS A 436 59.37 4.01 64.34
C LYS A 436 60.64 4.02 63.47
N SER A 437 60.48 3.76 62.17
CA SER A 437 61.41 4.18 61.11
C SER A 437 60.62 4.96 60.03
N PRO A 438 61.25 5.90 59.30
CA PRO A 438 60.54 6.84 58.44
C PRO A 438 60.04 6.18 57.13
N PRO A 439 58.97 6.70 56.48
CA PRO A 439 58.36 6.04 55.33
C PRO A 439 59.11 6.39 54.04
N VAL A 440 59.67 5.38 53.37
CA VAL A 440 60.07 5.44 51.96
C VAL A 440 58.83 5.07 51.14
N GLU A 441 58.31 5.98 50.30
CA GLU A 441 57.16 5.68 49.43
C GLU A 441 57.49 4.55 48.45
N ASP A 442 56.60 3.57 48.36
CA ASP A 442 56.69 2.41 47.47
C ASP A 442 56.64 2.85 45.98
N PRO A 443 57.64 2.51 45.14
CA PRO A 443 57.66 2.86 43.72
C PRO A 443 56.45 2.36 42.94
N ASP A 444 55.82 1.25 43.36
CA ASP A 444 54.58 0.77 42.73
C ASP A 444 53.39 1.66 43.06
N LEU A 445 53.34 2.19 44.28
CA LEU A 445 52.35 3.16 44.73
C LEU A 445 52.49 4.48 43.97
N LYS A 446 53.73 4.91 43.68
CA LYS A 446 54.01 6.08 42.84
C LYS A 446 53.60 5.86 41.38
N ARG A 447 53.88 4.69 40.80
CA ARG A 447 53.43 4.31 39.44
C ARG A 447 51.90 4.28 39.35
N GLN A 448 51.23 3.72 40.35
CA GLN A 448 49.77 3.63 40.42
C GLN A 448 49.09 4.99 40.59
N LYS A 449 49.67 5.89 41.40
CA LYS A 449 49.24 7.30 41.50
C LYS A 449 49.35 8.00 40.15
N LEU A 450 50.49 7.87 39.46
CA LEU A 450 50.70 8.47 38.14
C LEU A 450 49.69 7.98 37.10
N MET A 451 49.48 6.66 37.00
CA MET A 451 48.49 6.08 36.07
C MET A 451 47.06 6.56 36.36
N ARG A 452 46.70 6.74 37.63
CA ARG A 452 45.39 7.28 38.05
C ARG A 452 45.25 8.75 37.64
N GLU A 453 46.26 9.56 37.90
CA GLU A 453 46.26 10.97 37.50
C GLU A 453 46.20 11.14 35.98
N GLU A 454 46.95 10.34 35.22
CA GLU A 454 46.93 10.33 33.76
C GLU A 454 45.58 9.83 33.20
N GLY A 455 45.00 8.79 33.80
CA GLY A 455 43.69 8.26 33.43
C GLY A 455 42.56 9.28 33.64
N LEU A 456 42.55 9.96 34.79
CA LEU A 456 41.57 11.02 35.09
C LEU A 456 41.74 12.23 34.16
N LYS A 457 42.98 12.61 33.83
CA LYS A 457 43.27 13.66 32.84
C LYS A 457 42.72 13.27 31.46
N LEU A 458 42.92 12.03 31.02
CA LEU A 458 42.39 11.54 29.74
C LEU A 458 40.86 11.55 29.71
N ILE A 459 40.19 11.09 30.77
CA ILE A 459 38.71 11.13 30.86
C ILE A 459 38.19 12.56 30.77
N LYS A 460 38.86 13.51 31.43
CA LYS A 460 38.50 14.93 31.34
C LYS A 460 38.60 15.46 29.90
N LEU A 461 39.66 15.10 29.18
CA LEU A 461 39.86 15.49 27.78
C LEU A 461 38.84 14.84 26.84
N ILE A 462 38.46 13.58 27.07
CA ILE A 462 37.42 12.89 26.28
C ILE A 462 36.07 13.58 26.47
N ARG A 463 35.67 13.86 27.71
CA ARG A 463 34.42 14.59 28.01
C ARG A 463 34.39 15.97 27.37
N GLU A 464 35.53 16.68 27.40
CA GLU A 464 35.64 17.98 26.72
C GLU A 464 35.52 17.84 25.19
N GLY A 465 36.08 16.78 24.62
CA GLY A 465 35.96 16.46 23.19
C GLY A 465 34.53 16.12 22.78
N GLU A 466 33.83 15.29 23.55
CA GLU A 466 32.43 14.91 23.31
C GLU A 466 31.51 16.13 23.33
N MET A 467 31.71 17.06 24.27
CA MET A 467 31.00 18.36 24.30
C MET A 467 31.24 19.20 23.05
N LYS A 468 32.34 18.96 22.33
CA LYS A 468 32.73 19.62 21.08
C LYS A 468 32.45 18.75 19.83
N GLY A 469 31.76 17.61 19.99
CA GLY A 469 31.43 16.68 18.90
C GLY A 469 32.59 15.83 18.38
N VAL A 470 33.65 15.67 19.17
CA VAL A 470 34.84 14.86 18.85
C VAL A 470 34.74 13.52 19.55
N SER A 471 35.00 12.43 18.83
CA SER A 471 34.93 11.07 19.40
C SER A 471 36.09 10.76 20.36
N PRO A 472 35.91 9.84 21.33
CA PRO A 472 36.97 9.40 22.23
C PRO A 472 38.22 8.88 21.49
N GLU A 473 38.02 8.17 20.38
CA GLU A 473 39.09 7.65 19.53
C GLU A 473 39.91 8.78 18.89
N GLU A 474 39.26 9.85 18.44
CA GLU A 474 39.96 11.02 17.90
C GLU A 474 40.77 11.76 18.96
N VAL A 475 40.21 11.99 20.16
CA VAL A 475 40.91 12.63 21.28
C VAL A 475 42.13 11.81 21.70
N TYR A 476 41.98 10.49 21.80
CA TYR A 476 43.06 9.61 22.21
C TYR A 476 44.16 9.50 21.16
N THR A 477 43.78 9.39 19.88
CA THR A 477 44.74 9.29 18.78
C THR A 477 45.48 10.61 18.59
N SER A 478 44.81 11.76 18.69
CA SER A 478 45.48 13.06 18.62
C SER A 478 46.46 13.27 19.78
N LEU A 479 46.11 12.86 21.01
CA LEU A 479 47.03 12.95 22.16
C LEU A 479 48.31 12.13 21.94
N ARG A 480 48.20 10.96 21.29
CA ARG A 480 49.36 10.12 20.96
C ARG A 480 50.24 10.72 19.87
N VAL A 481 49.65 11.42 18.90
CA VAL A 481 50.36 11.97 17.74
C VAL A 481 50.92 13.37 18.00
N SER A 482 50.24 14.19 18.80
CA SER A 482 50.67 15.57 19.10
C SER A 482 51.79 15.65 20.13
N GLY A 483 52.11 14.54 20.82
CA GLY A 483 53.18 14.46 21.82
C GLY A 483 53.01 15.42 23.01
N GLY A 484 51.82 16.01 23.19
CA GLY A 484 51.55 17.03 24.21
C GLY A 484 52.14 18.42 23.92
N ILE A 485 52.69 18.66 22.73
CA ILE A 485 53.47 19.88 22.40
C ILE A 485 52.60 20.99 21.77
N SER A 486 51.40 20.66 21.25
CA SER A 486 50.54 21.61 20.54
C SER A 486 49.09 21.57 21.05
N GLY A 487 48.71 22.60 21.83
CA GLY A 487 47.31 22.93 22.14
C GLY A 487 46.48 21.85 22.84
N THR A 488 45.16 22.08 22.94
CA THR A 488 44.26 21.01 23.37
C THR A 488 44.10 19.98 22.24
N PRO A 489 43.83 18.69 22.52
CA PRO A 489 43.60 17.67 21.50
C PRO A 489 42.54 18.07 20.45
N CYS A 490 41.53 18.84 20.86
CA CYS A 490 40.48 19.34 19.99
C CYS A 490 40.98 20.40 19.00
N ASP A 491 41.92 21.26 19.41
CA ASP A 491 42.48 22.30 18.54
C ASP A 491 43.36 21.65 17.47
N TRP A 492 44.20 20.69 17.87
CA TRP A 492 45.02 19.91 16.93
C TRP A 492 44.16 19.16 15.89
N LEU A 493 43.05 18.57 16.32
CA LEU A 493 42.11 17.88 15.43
C LEU A 493 41.44 18.83 14.42
N LYS A 494 41.32 20.12 14.73
CA LYS A 494 40.75 21.12 13.83
C LYS A 494 41.79 21.67 12.86
N THR A 495 43.02 21.92 13.32
CA THR A 495 44.05 22.60 12.53
C THR A 495 44.98 21.65 11.79
N GLU A 496 45.48 20.62 12.46
CA GLU A 496 46.55 19.75 11.93
C GLU A 496 46.03 18.46 11.29
N LEU A 497 44.93 17.91 11.80
CA LEU A 497 44.38 16.65 11.27
C LEU A 497 44.06 16.71 9.77
N PRO A 498 43.42 17.77 9.20
CA PRO A 498 43.13 17.80 7.77
C PRO A 498 44.39 17.64 6.90
N HIS A 499 45.49 18.30 7.28
CA HIS A 499 46.78 18.19 6.58
C HIS A 499 47.38 16.78 6.73
N LYS A 500 47.26 16.17 7.91
CA LYS A 500 47.69 14.79 8.13
C LYS A 500 46.88 13.78 7.30
N LEU A 501 45.58 14.00 7.14
CA LEU A 501 44.74 13.14 6.30
C LEU A 501 45.08 13.30 4.81
N ASP A 502 45.39 14.51 4.35
CA ASP A 502 45.85 14.76 2.99
C ASP A 502 47.21 14.09 2.72
N GLU A 503 48.13 14.14 3.69
CA GLU A 503 49.40 13.41 3.64
C GLU A 503 49.18 11.89 3.49
N ILE A 504 48.25 11.32 4.26
CA ILE A 504 47.88 9.90 4.17
C ILE A 504 47.26 9.57 2.80
N CYS A 505 46.38 10.42 2.28
CA CYS A 505 45.81 10.24 0.94
C CYS A 505 46.89 10.30 -0.15
N ALA A 506 47.82 11.24 -0.07
CA ALA A 506 48.94 11.36 -1.01
C ALA A 506 49.90 10.17 -0.92
N MET A 507 50.18 9.69 0.30
CA MET A 507 50.99 8.50 0.54
C MET A 507 50.31 7.22 0.03
N ALA A 508 48.99 7.12 0.15
CA ALA A 508 48.23 6.02 -0.43
C ALA A 508 48.27 6.06 -1.97
N ALA A 509 48.16 7.25 -2.57
CA ALA A 509 48.30 7.41 -4.01
C ALA A 509 49.70 6.97 -4.49
N SER A 510 50.77 7.32 -3.78
CA SER A 510 52.13 6.91 -4.15
C SER A 510 52.34 5.39 -4.07
N PHE A 511 51.75 4.70 -3.08
CA PHE A 511 51.80 3.23 -3.00
C PHE A 511 51.08 2.52 -4.14
N GLN A 512 50.11 3.16 -4.79
CA GLN A 512 49.45 2.61 -5.97
C GLN A 512 50.31 2.75 -7.23
N HIS A 513 51.30 3.65 -7.22
CA HIS A 513 52.23 3.91 -8.32
C HIS A 513 53.60 3.24 -8.17
N GLU A 514 53.86 2.51 -7.07
CA GLU A 514 55.09 1.72 -6.90
C GLU A 514 55.20 0.66 -8.02
N PRO A 515 56.25 0.71 -8.87
CA PRO A 515 56.46 -0.28 -9.91
C PRO A 515 56.79 -1.62 -9.26
N LYS A 516 55.97 -2.65 -9.54
CA LYS A 516 56.30 -4.04 -9.17
C LYS A 516 57.70 -4.37 -9.70
N PRO A 517 58.61 -4.92 -8.88
CA PRO A 517 59.92 -5.35 -9.37
C PRO A 517 59.74 -6.44 -10.43
N LEU A 518 60.49 -6.29 -11.53
CA LEU A 518 60.42 -7.10 -12.74
C LEU A 518 60.38 -8.60 -12.41
N GLN A 519 59.30 -9.27 -12.81
CA GLN A 519 59.39 -10.62 -13.36
C GLN A 519 59.10 -10.53 -14.85
N THR A 520 60.18 -10.69 -15.59
CA THR A 520 60.29 -10.78 -17.04
C THR A 520 59.35 -11.84 -17.61
N THR A 521 58.37 -11.41 -18.40
CA THR A 521 58.14 -11.93 -19.76
C THR A 521 57.32 -10.92 -20.56
N ALA A 522 57.85 -10.54 -21.71
CA ALA A 522 57.34 -9.52 -22.60
C ALA A 522 55.96 -9.87 -23.20
N ALA A 523 55.03 -8.92 -23.15
CA ALA A 523 54.00 -8.73 -24.16
C ALA A 523 53.53 -7.28 -24.12
N HIS A 524 53.74 -6.56 -25.22
CA HIS A 524 53.24 -5.22 -25.47
C HIS A 524 51.73 -5.15 -25.29
N HIS A 525 51.26 -4.45 -24.25
CA HIS A 525 49.94 -3.86 -24.22
C HIS A 525 50.07 -2.45 -23.66
N SER A 526 49.56 -1.49 -24.42
CA SER A 526 49.50 -0.07 -24.08
C SER A 526 49.07 0.14 -22.63
N GLU A 527 49.99 0.65 -21.81
CA GLU A 527 49.70 1.11 -20.45
C GLU A 527 48.74 2.30 -20.54
N VAL A 528 47.45 2.03 -20.52
CA VAL A 528 46.48 3.02 -20.06
C VAL A 528 46.83 3.25 -18.60
N GLN A 529 47.43 4.41 -18.30
CA GLN A 529 47.56 4.90 -16.93
C GLN A 529 46.19 4.76 -16.27
N LYS A 530 46.05 3.76 -15.41
CA LYS A 530 44.80 3.53 -14.66
C LYS A 530 44.71 4.73 -13.73
N ILE A 531 43.87 5.71 -14.09
CA ILE A 531 43.59 6.89 -13.26
C ILE A 531 43.04 6.35 -11.95
N SER A 532 43.90 6.30 -10.93
CA SER A 532 43.52 5.83 -9.62
C SER A 532 42.67 6.92 -8.97
N VAL A 533 41.46 6.58 -8.56
CA VAL A 533 40.61 7.52 -7.83
C VAL A 533 41.22 7.74 -6.44
N PRO A 534 41.52 8.99 -6.05
CA PRO A 534 42.14 9.26 -4.75
C PRO A 534 41.19 8.90 -3.61
N LEU A 535 41.77 8.50 -2.48
CA LEU A 535 41.01 8.26 -1.24
C LEU A 535 40.37 9.55 -0.75
N SER A 536 39.21 9.43 -0.11
CA SER A 536 38.60 10.54 0.61
C SER A 536 39.29 10.77 1.96
N ARG A 537 39.22 12.00 2.49
CA ARG A 537 39.68 12.30 3.86
C ARG A 537 38.98 11.45 4.92
N ALA A 538 37.72 11.10 4.69
CA ALA A 538 36.95 10.24 5.60
C ALA A 538 37.56 8.83 5.70
N GLU A 539 37.96 8.25 4.57
CA GLU A 539 38.62 6.93 4.55
C GLU A 539 40.00 6.97 5.18
N ALA A 540 40.78 8.00 4.86
CA ALA A 540 42.07 8.22 5.50
C ALA A 540 41.92 8.37 7.01
N LYS A 541 40.88 9.08 7.48
CA LYS A 541 40.60 9.29 8.91
C LYS A 541 40.23 7.99 9.61
N GLN A 542 39.35 7.18 9.03
CA GLN A 542 38.98 5.88 9.60
C GLN A 542 40.21 4.95 9.71
N ALA A 543 41.03 4.88 8.65
CA ALA A 543 42.25 4.10 8.67
C ALA A 543 43.30 4.64 9.65
N TRP A 544 43.40 5.96 9.81
CA TRP A 544 44.30 6.63 10.76
C TRP A 544 43.93 6.33 12.22
N LEU A 545 42.63 6.38 12.55
CA LEU A 545 42.13 6.00 13.87
C LEU A 545 42.39 4.52 14.15
N ALA A 546 42.12 3.63 13.19
CA ALA A 546 42.38 2.19 13.33
C ALA A 546 43.88 1.87 13.48
N ALA A 547 44.74 2.62 12.79
CA ALA A 547 46.20 2.51 12.89
C ALA A 547 46.77 3.17 14.17
N GLY A 548 45.92 3.82 14.97
CA GLY A 548 46.32 4.49 16.20
C GLY A 548 47.29 5.65 15.97
N GLY A 549 47.15 6.36 14.85
CA GLY A 549 47.89 7.59 14.55
C GLY A 549 49.03 7.45 13.54
N ASP A 550 49.36 6.22 13.15
CA ASP A 550 50.48 5.90 12.24
C ASP A 550 50.08 6.10 10.77
N SER A 551 50.64 7.12 10.12
CA SER A 551 50.29 7.52 8.75
C SER A 551 50.58 6.46 7.70
N GLU A 552 51.70 5.73 7.81
CA GLU A 552 52.09 4.72 6.82
C GLU A 552 51.18 3.49 6.90
N LYS A 553 50.91 3.02 8.13
CA LYS A 553 49.97 1.92 8.35
C LYS A 553 48.56 2.31 7.91
N ALA A 554 48.14 3.54 8.19
CA ALA A 554 46.84 4.07 7.77
C ALA A 554 46.69 4.07 6.25
N ALA A 555 47.68 4.58 5.51
CA ALA A 555 47.65 4.62 4.04
C ALA A 555 47.55 3.20 3.44
N ARG A 556 48.37 2.24 3.92
CA ARG A 556 48.30 0.84 3.45
C ARG A 556 46.99 0.15 3.83
N GLN A 557 46.42 0.47 4.99
CA GLN A 557 45.14 -0.09 5.44
C GLN A 557 43.98 0.46 4.60
N ALA A 558 43.93 1.78 4.38
CA ALA A 558 42.89 2.42 3.58
C ALA A 558 42.81 1.87 2.15
N LEU A 559 43.95 1.60 1.52
CA LEU A 559 44.00 0.97 0.20
C LEU A 559 43.45 -0.46 0.20
N ARG A 560 43.81 -1.27 1.21
CA ARG A 560 43.31 -2.64 1.35
C ARG A 560 41.80 -2.66 1.56
N ASP A 561 41.29 -1.77 2.41
CA ASP A 561 39.87 -1.62 2.67
C ASP A 561 39.14 -1.16 1.41
N ARG A 562 39.69 -0.20 0.66
CA ARG A 562 39.13 0.25 -0.62
C ARG A 562 39.01 -0.89 -1.62
N ILE A 563 40.05 -1.69 -1.81
CA ILE A 563 40.04 -2.86 -2.72
C ILE A 563 38.98 -3.87 -2.27
N SER A 564 38.85 -4.13 -0.97
CA SER A 564 37.84 -5.03 -0.44
C SER A 564 36.41 -4.54 -0.72
N ARG A 565 36.15 -3.25 -0.50
CA ARG A 565 34.83 -2.63 -0.72
C ARG A 565 34.45 -2.55 -2.20
N VAL A 566 35.40 -2.30 -3.09
CA VAL A 566 35.16 -2.37 -4.55
C VAL A 566 34.79 -3.79 -4.98
N LYS A 567 35.47 -4.82 -4.44
CA LYS A 567 35.10 -6.22 -4.69
C LYS A 567 33.71 -6.56 -4.17
N GLU A 568 33.33 -6.01 -3.02
CA GLU A 568 32.00 -6.15 -2.46
C GLU A 568 30.94 -5.54 -3.40
N LEU A 569 31.12 -4.30 -3.87
CA LEU A 569 30.24 -3.67 -4.86
C LEU A 569 30.17 -4.47 -6.18
N ALA A 570 31.29 -5.04 -6.63
CA ALA A 570 31.32 -5.91 -7.80
C ALA A 570 30.50 -7.19 -7.61
N SER A 571 30.52 -7.79 -6.42
CA SER A 571 29.68 -8.95 -6.10
C SER A 571 28.17 -8.63 -6.13
N LEU A 572 27.82 -7.36 -5.95
CA LEU A 572 26.45 -6.84 -6.03
C LEU A 572 26.02 -6.47 -7.46
N GLY A 573 26.90 -6.67 -8.46
CA GLY A 573 26.61 -6.46 -9.88
C GLY A 573 27.19 -5.17 -10.47
N PHE A 574 27.92 -4.36 -9.69
CA PHE A 574 28.58 -3.14 -10.18
C PHE A 574 30.03 -3.45 -10.61
N THR A 575 30.20 -3.84 -11.87
CA THR A 575 31.51 -4.32 -12.39
C THR A 575 32.46 -3.21 -12.83
N ASP A 576 31.99 -1.97 -12.94
CA ASP A 576 32.83 -0.81 -13.26
C ASP A 576 33.62 -0.36 -12.02
N SER A 577 34.89 -0.74 -11.99
CA SER A 577 35.81 -0.40 -10.89
C SER A 577 35.97 1.10 -10.68
N ALA A 578 36.01 1.90 -11.75
CA ALA A 578 36.23 3.34 -11.63
C ALA A 578 34.99 4.04 -11.05
N ALA A 579 33.79 3.66 -11.52
CA ALA A 579 32.54 4.15 -10.95
C ALA A 579 32.37 3.74 -9.48
N CYS A 580 32.74 2.50 -9.12
CA CYS A 580 32.71 2.03 -7.73
C CYS A 580 33.68 2.79 -6.84
N GLU A 581 34.91 3.01 -7.31
CA GLU A 581 35.91 3.78 -6.57
C GLU A 581 35.48 5.24 -6.39
N GLU A 582 34.88 5.86 -7.40
CA GLU A 582 34.36 7.22 -7.30
C GLU A 582 33.16 7.32 -6.35
N ALA A 583 32.23 6.37 -6.42
CA ALA A 583 31.10 6.29 -5.50
C ALA A 583 31.56 6.07 -4.04
N LEU A 584 32.58 5.25 -3.81
CA LEU A 584 33.20 5.08 -2.50
C LEU A 584 33.88 6.37 -2.03
N ARG A 585 34.57 7.10 -2.91
CA ARG A 585 35.19 8.39 -2.56
C ARG A 585 34.13 9.41 -2.12
N GLN A 586 33.02 9.50 -2.85
CA GLN A 586 31.92 10.43 -2.53
C GLN A 586 31.16 10.06 -1.26
N SER A 587 31.09 8.77 -0.92
CA SER A 587 30.42 8.26 0.29
C SER A 587 31.35 8.10 1.51
N GLY A 588 32.57 8.64 1.47
CA GLY A 588 33.52 8.50 2.57
C GLY A 588 33.97 7.06 2.83
N GLY A 589 33.90 6.22 1.80
CA GLY A 589 34.22 4.81 1.81
C GLY A 589 33.06 3.91 2.20
N GLU A 590 31.86 4.42 2.45
CA GLU A 590 30.73 3.60 2.89
C GLU A 590 30.09 2.83 1.73
N VAL A 591 30.05 1.50 1.81
CA VAL A 591 29.47 0.64 0.76
C VAL A 591 28.00 0.97 0.51
N ARG A 592 27.22 1.21 1.57
CA ARG A 592 25.80 1.55 1.46
C ARG A 592 25.59 2.90 0.76
N GLY A 593 26.40 3.92 1.10
CA GLY A 593 26.35 5.21 0.44
C GLY A 593 26.75 5.12 -1.04
N ALA A 594 27.81 4.37 -1.34
CA ALA A 594 28.26 4.10 -2.71
C ALA A 594 27.18 3.40 -3.54
N LEU A 595 26.47 2.42 -2.97
CA LEU A 595 25.36 1.74 -3.63
C LEU A 595 24.24 2.70 -4.05
N VAL A 596 23.85 3.63 -3.18
CA VAL A 596 22.82 4.63 -3.48
C VAL A 596 23.24 5.50 -4.67
N LEU A 597 24.51 5.93 -4.70
CA LEU A 597 25.06 6.72 -5.80
C LEU A 597 25.09 5.95 -7.13
N LEU A 598 25.43 4.66 -7.08
CA LEU A 598 25.49 3.79 -8.26
C LEU A 598 24.09 3.39 -8.78
N GLN A 599 23.11 3.23 -7.88
CA GLN A 599 21.75 2.84 -8.25
C GLN A 599 20.92 4.00 -8.79
N ARG A 600 21.15 5.23 -8.32
CA ARG A 600 20.35 6.40 -8.70
C ARG A 600 20.27 6.61 -10.22
N PRO A 601 21.37 6.58 -11.00
CA PRO A 601 21.30 6.71 -12.46
C PRO A 601 20.47 5.60 -13.14
N LEU A 602 20.46 4.38 -12.60
CA LEU A 602 19.71 3.26 -13.16
C LEU A 602 18.19 3.44 -12.99
N LEU A 603 17.78 4.16 -11.94
CA LEU A 603 16.38 4.42 -11.62
C LEU A 603 15.86 5.74 -12.19
N GLU A 604 16.74 6.59 -12.72
CA GLU A 604 16.41 7.94 -13.18
C GLU A 604 15.31 7.95 -14.25
N SER A 605 15.37 7.04 -15.22
CA SER A 605 14.34 6.93 -16.27
C SER A 605 12.97 6.51 -15.71
N PHE A 606 12.96 5.68 -14.66
CA PHE A 606 11.73 5.28 -13.99
C PHE A 606 11.16 6.45 -13.17
N HIS A 607 12.01 7.13 -12.41
CA HIS A 607 11.63 8.30 -11.63
C HIS A 607 11.04 9.41 -12.51
N LYS A 608 11.67 9.72 -13.65
CA LYS A 608 11.14 10.71 -14.61
C LYS A 608 9.76 10.34 -15.15
N ARG A 609 9.50 9.05 -15.40
CA ARG A 609 8.17 8.59 -15.86
C ARG A 609 7.10 8.65 -14.78
N MET A 610 7.44 8.41 -13.51
CA MET A 610 6.47 8.52 -12.42
C MET A 610 5.91 9.94 -12.27
N TRP A 611 6.73 10.95 -12.57
CA TRP A 611 6.37 12.36 -12.43
C TRP A 611 6.09 13.05 -13.77
N SER A 612 6.02 12.30 -14.88
CA SER A 612 5.65 12.85 -16.18
C SER A 612 4.14 12.88 -16.34
N ASN A 613 3.61 13.97 -16.91
CA ASN A 613 2.20 14.10 -17.29
C ASN A 613 1.85 13.36 -18.60
N GLU A 614 2.74 12.50 -19.10
CA GLU A 614 2.48 11.73 -20.31
C GLU A 614 1.51 10.58 -20.01
N PRO A 615 0.55 10.31 -20.91
CA PRO A 615 -0.36 9.19 -20.74
C PRO A 615 0.41 7.87 -20.71
N GLU A 616 0.03 6.97 -19.81
CA GLU A 616 0.71 5.68 -19.66
C GLU A 616 0.62 4.90 -20.98
N PRO A 617 1.75 4.37 -21.50
CA PRO A 617 1.75 3.71 -22.80
C PRO A 617 0.82 2.51 -22.78
N THR A 618 0.07 2.29 -23.86
CA THR A 618 -0.85 1.14 -23.97
C THR A 618 -0.09 -0.19 -23.91
N ILE A 619 -0.79 -1.28 -23.56
CA ILE A 619 -0.20 -2.61 -23.54
C ILE A 619 -0.05 -3.11 -24.97
N ASP A 620 1.19 -3.23 -25.43
CA ASP A 620 1.53 -3.95 -26.66
C ASP A 620 1.32 -5.47 -26.44
N ILE A 621 0.22 -5.98 -26.97
CA ILE A 621 -0.17 -7.40 -26.89
C ILE A 621 0.77 -8.29 -27.70
N ASP A 622 1.36 -7.75 -28.77
CA ASP A 622 2.22 -8.48 -29.70
C ASP A 622 3.71 -8.43 -29.31
N HIS A 623 4.03 -7.81 -28.17
CA HIS A 623 5.38 -7.73 -27.65
C HIS A 623 6.05 -9.13 -27.57
N PRO A 624 7.32 -9.27 -27.99
CA PRO A 624 8.00 -10.57 -28.08
C PRO A 624 8.21 -11.23 -26.70
N ASP A 625 8.46 -10.42 -25.67
CA ASP A 625 8.50 -10.89 -24.28
C ASP A 625 7.09 -11.01 -23.70
N LYS A 626 6.54 -12.24 -23.73
CA LYS A 626 5.23 -12.56 -23.15
C LYS A 626 5.15 -12.29 -21.65
N GLN A 627 6.25 -12.52 -20.92
CA GLN A 627 6.30 -12.36 -19.47
C GLN A 627 6.18 -10.88 -19.10
N ARG A 628 6.78 -9.99 -19.89
CA ARG A 628 6.59 -8.53 -19.74
C ARG A 628 5.11 -8.15 -19.90
N VAL A 629 4.43 -8.66 -20.93
CA VAL A 629 3.01 -8.35 -21.17
C VAL A 629 2.14 -8.85 -20.01
N CYS A 630 2.34 -10.09 -19.55
CA CYS A 630 1.60 -10.64 -18.41
C CYS A 630 1.84 -9.83 -17.11
N ARG A 631 3.06 -9.36 -16.85
CA ARG A 631 3.35 -8.45 -15.71
C ARG A 631 2.59 -7.14 -15.83
N ARG A 632 2.54 -6.54 -17.04
CA ARG A 632 1.79 -5.30 -17.28
C ARG A 632 0.28 -5.51 -17.12
N LEU A 633 -0.26 -6.60 -17.67
CA LEU A 633 -1.68 -6.96 -17.49
C LEU A 633 -2.03 -7.15 -16.02
N LEU A 634 -1.17 -7.83 -15.27
CA LEU A 634 -1.35 -8.04 -13.83
C LEU A 634 -1.36 -6.72 -13.06
N ALA A 635 -0.39 -5.84 -13.33
CA ALA A 635 -0.23 -4.59 -12.61
C ALA A 635 -1.30 -3.55 -12.97
N MET A 636 -1.56 -3.35 -14.26
CA MET A 636 -2.47 -2.29 -14.73
C MET A 636 -3.95 -2.66 -14.51
N TYR A 637 -4.30 -3.94 -14.64
CA TYR A 637 -5.69 -4.40 -14.55
C TYR A 637 -5.97 -5.25 -13.31
N ASN A 638 -5.02 -5.37 -12.37
CA ASN A 638 -5.19 -6.10 -11.11
C ASN A 638 -5.87 -7.47 -11.29
N LEU A 639 -5.36 -8.27 -12.23
CA LEU A 639 -5.94 -9.58 -12.53
C LEU A 639 -5.71 -10.57 -11.37
N PRO A 640 -6.63 -11.52 -11.10
CA PRO A 640 -6.56 -12.35 -9.88
C PRO A 640 -5.34 -13.27 -9.76
N SER A 641 -4.72 -13.65 -10.89
CA SER A 641 -3.53 -14.51 -10.88
C SER A 641 -2.74 -14.42 -12.17
N TRP A 642 -1.50 -14.91 -12.14
CA TRP A 642 -0.66 -15.04 -13.32
C TRP A 642 -1.31 -15.86 -14.44
N GLY A 643 -1.98 -16.96 -14.09
CA GLY A 643 -2.71 -17.79 -15.06
C GLY A 643 -3.85 -17.04 -15.76
N ARG A 644 -4.50 -16.09 -15.06
CA ARG A 644 -5.49 -15.19 -15.69
C ARG A 644 -4.82 -14.24 -16.69
N CYS A 645 -3.63 -13.73 -16.41
CA CYS A 645 -2.90 -12.89 -17.37
C CYS A 645 -2.50 -13.66 -18.63
N GLU A 646 -2.06 -14.91 -18.50
CA GLU A 646 -1.72 -15.77 -19.64
C GLU A 646 -2.96 -16.11 -20.47
N LEU A 647 -4.10 -16.38 -19.81
CA LEU A 647 -5.37 -16.62 -20.48
C LEU A 647 -5.85 -15.39 -21.25
N ALA A 648 -5.80 -14.19 -20.65
CA ALA A 648 -6.14 -12.94 -21.31
C ALA A 648 -5.25 -12.69 -22.53
N LEU A 649 -3.93 -12.85 -22.39
CA LEU A 649 -2.98 -12.73 -23.49
C LEU A 649 -3.25 -13.74 -24.62
N CYS A 650 -3.63 -14.97 -24.27
CA CYS A 650 -3.97 -16.01 -25.25
C CYS A 650 -5.23 -15.66 -26.05
N LEU A 651 -6.24 -15.07 -25.41
CA LEU A 651 -7.49 -14.67 -26.07
C LEU A 651 -7.29 -13.42 -26.94
N LEU A 652 -6.48 -12.46 -26.49
CA LEU A 652 -6.20 -11.23 -27.24
C LEU A 652 -5.36 -11.44 -28.50
N ARG A 653 -4.60 -12.55 -28.56
CA ARG A 653 -3.82 -12.94 -29.74
C ARG A 653 -4.62 -13.77 -30.75
N ASP A 654 -5.90 -14.01 -30.50
CA ASP A 654 -6.76 -14.72 -31.44
C ASP A 654 -7.10 -13.80 -32.65
N PRO A 655 -6.60 -14.09 -33.87
CA PRO A 655 -6.66 -13.18 -35.01
C PRO A 655 -8.08 -12.89 -35.54
N GLY A 656 -9.11 -13.58 -35.02
CA GLY A 656 -10.52 -13.36 -35.36
C GLY A 656 -11.36 -12.75 -34.23
N ALA A 657 -10.75 -12.26 -33.16
CA ALA A 657 -11.44 -11.74 -31.98
C ALA A 657 -12.13 -10.38 -32.22
N PRO A 658 -13.47 -10.27 -32.09
CA PRO A 658 -14.20 -9.00 -32.22
C PRO A 658 -14.22 -8.18 -30.91
N TYR A 659 -13.40 -8.53 -29.92
CA TYR A 659 -13.44 -8.01 -28.55
C TYR A 659 -12.17 -7.22 -28.18
N THR A 660 -12.31 -6.21 -27.32
CA THR A 660 -11.19 -5.34 -26.91
C THR A 660 -10.41 -5.91 -25.72
N LEU A 661 -9.28 -5.27 -25.37
CA LEU A 661 -8.50 -5.59 -24.17
C LEU A 661 -9.36 -5.57 -22.90
N GLU A 662 -10.18 -4.54 -22.74
CA GLU A 662 -11.07 -4.35 -21.60
C GLU A 662 -12.13 -5.45 -21.53
N ASP A 663 -12.71 -5.83 -22.67
CA ASP A 663 -13.72 -6.89 -22.75
C ASP A 663 -13.13 -8.24 -22.26
N VAL A 664 -11.91 -8.57 -22.71
CA VAL A 664 -11.20 -9.79 -22.28
C VAL A 664 -10.81 -9.73 -20.82
N VAL A 665 -10.25 -8.61 -20.36
CA VAL A 665 -9.84 -8.42 -18.96
C VAL A 665 -11.02 -8.61 -18.03
N GLN A 666 -12.19 -8.05 -18.35
CA GLN A 666 -13.38 -8.22 -17.54
C GLN A 666 -13.82 -9.70 -17.47
N ALA A 667 -13.92 -10.36 -18.63
CA ALA A 667 -14.35 -11.77 -18.68
C ALA A 667 -13.36 -12.71 -17.96
N VAL A 668 -12.05 -12.46 -18.13
CA VAL A 668 -10.97 -13.22 -17.50
C VAL A 668 -10.76 -12.81 -16.04
N ARG A 669 -11.34 -11.72 -15.54
CA ARG A 669 -11.39 -11.44 -14.11
C ARG A 669 -12.44 -12.33 -13.44
N GLU A 670 -13.60 -12.51 -14.08
CA GLU A 670 -14.74 -13.25 -13.53
C GLU A 670 -14.58 -14.77 -13.65
N SER A 671 -13.99 -15.30 -14.73
CA SER A 671 -13.84 -16.75 -14.93
C SER A 671 -12.47 -17.20 -15.46
N HIS A 672 -12.08 -18.42 -15.09
CA HIS A 672 -10.85 -19.09 -15.58
C HIS A 672 -11.14 -20.09 -16.70
N ASP A 673 -12.41 -20.37 -16.97
CA ASP A 673 -12.84 -21.31 -18.00
C ASP A 673 -12.86 -20.61 -19.36
N ARG A 674 -11.98 -21.07 -20.26
CA ARG A 674 -11.79 -20.52 -21.60
C ARG A 674 -13.05 -20.62 -22.47
N ASP A 675 -13.80 -21.71 -22.40
CA ASP A 675 -15.00 -21.91 -23.23
C ASP A 675 -16.17 -21.09 -22.70
N PHE A 676 -16.26 -20.96 -21.37
CA PHE A 676 -17.17 -20.00 -20.77
C PHE A 676 -16.84 -18.56 -21.18
N ILE A 677 -15.58 -18.13 -21.07
CA ILE A 677 -15.16 -16.77 -21.44
C ILE A 677 -15.50 -16.46 -22.90
N ARG A 678 -15.27 -17.40 -23.82
CA ARG A 678 -15.66 -17.21 -25.22
C ARG A 678 -17.16 -16.97 -25.39
N ARG A 679 -18.01 -17.72 -24.68
CA ARG A 679 -19.47 -17.51 -24.71
C ARG A 679 -19.87 -16.15 -24.14
N VAL A 680 -19.16 -15.67 -23.12
CA VAL A 680 -19.37 -14.33 -22.54
C VAL A 680 -18.91 -13.23 -23.50
N LEU A 681 -17.82 -13.43 -24.22
CA LEU A 681 -17.28 -12.48 -25.20
C LEU A 681 -18.06 -12.44 -26.52
N ALA A 682 -18.90 -13.45 -26.79
CA ALA A 682 -19.67 -13.59 -28.03
C ALA A 682 -21.14 -13.95 -27.74
N LYS A 683 -21.87 -13.05 -27.08
CA LYS A 683 -23.32 -13.17 -26.91
C LYS A 683 -24.07 -12.54 -28.07
N GLU A 684 -25.09 -13.21 -28.57
CA GLU A 684 -25.94 -12.73 -29.66
C GLU A 684 -27.02 -11.75 -29.13
N CYS A 685 -27.19 -10.62 -29.80
CA CYS A 685 -28.28 -9.69 -29.52
C CYS A 685 -29.57 -10.16 -30.22
N PRO A 686 -30.70 -10.34 -29.52
CA PRO A 686 -31.94 -10.85 -30.12
C PRO A 686 -32.63 -9.86 -31.08
N ILE A 687 -32.17 -8.60 -31.14
CA ILE A 687 -32.74 -7.56 -32.00
C ILE A 687 -31.97 -7.45 -33.32
N CYS A 688 -30.64 -7.31 -33.25
CA CYS A 688 -29.81 -7.13 -34.44
C CYS A 688 -29.03 -8.38 -34.87
N LEU A 689 -29.11 -9.47 -34.11
CA LEU A 689 -28.47 -10.77 -34.37
C LEU A 689 -26.93 -10.74 -34.48
N SER A 690 -26.32 -9.61 -34.10
CA SER A 690 -24.87 -9.45 -34.04
C SER A 690 -24.31 -9.93 -32.70
N LEU A 691 -23.04 -10.35 -32.70
CA LEU A 691 -22.32 -10.83 -31.52
C LEU A 691 -21.65 -9.68 -30.77
N PHE A 692 -21.85 -9.62 -29.45
CA PHE A 692 -21.25 -8.64 -28.57
C PHE A 692 -20.67 -9.30 -27.31
N PRO A 693 -19.59 -8.74 -26.76
CA PRO A 693 -19.16 -9.06 -25.41
C PRO A 693 -20.24 -8.72 -24.40
N HIS A 694 -20.34 -9.51 -23.34
CA HIS A 694 -21.35 -9.31 -22.30
C HIS A 694 -21.25 -7.91 -21.65
N SER A 695 -20.06 -7.34 -21.54
CA SER A 695 -19.79 -5.96 -21.10
C SER A 695 -20.54 -4.89 -21.93
N LYS A 696 -20.91 -5.20 -23.17
CA LYS A 696 -21.62 -4.32 -24.12
C LYS A 696 -23.08 -4.71 -24.31
N MET A 697 -23.62 -5.49 -23.37
CA MET A 697 -25.04 -5.83 -23.34
C MET A 697 -25.74 -5.20 -22.15
N GLN A 698 -26.99 -4.85 -22.35
CA GLN A 698 -27.88 -4.24 -21.36
C GLN A 698 -29.09 -5.16 -21.14
N SER A 699 -29.52 -5.26 -19.89
CA SER A 699 -30.79 -5.92 -19.53
C SER A 699 -31.64 -4.98 -18.69
N LEU A 700 -32.95 -5.00 -18.93
CA LEU A 700 -33.88 -4.28 -18.06
C LEU A 700 -33.98 -4.97 -16.72
N THR A 701 -34.08 -4.20 -15.64
CA THR A 701 -34.19 -4.72 -14.28
C THR A 701 -35.43 -5.59 -14.06
N SER A 702 -36.49 -5.34 -14.84
CA SER A 702 -37.76 -6.08 -14.77
C SER A 702 -37.74 -7.44 -15.46
N CYS A 703 -36.73 -7.75 -16.30
CA CYS A 703 -36.70 -8.99 -17.07
C CYS A 703 -35.28 -9.54 -17.25
N GLN A 704 -35.15 -10.76 -17.80
CA GLN A 704 -33.83 -11.36 -18.05
C GLN A 704 -33.33 -11.18 -19.48
N CYS A 705 -34.07 -10.45 -20.32
CA CYS A 705 -33.69 -10.22 -21.70
C CYS A 705 -32.46 -9.32 -21.77
N SER A 706 -31.50 -9.70 -22.62
CA SER A 706 -30.25 -8.96 -22.81
C SER A 706 -30.12 -8.56 -24.27
N VAL A 707 -29.86 -7.28 -24.52
CA VAL A 707 -29.73 -6.69 -25.85
C VAL A 707 -28.46 -5.86 -25.90
N CYS A 708 -27.89 -5.60 -27.08
CA CYS A 708 -26.71 -4.74 -27.17
C CYS A 708 -27.05 -3.29 -26.79
N CYS A 709 -26.05 -2.54 -26.30
CA CYS A 709 -26.23 -1.14 -25.88
C CYS A 709 -26.89 -0.26 -26.95
N GLU A 710 -26.56 -0.49 -28.23
CA GLU A 710 -27.10 0.31 -29.33
C GLU A 710 -28.60 0.04 -29.55
N CYS A 711 -29.02 -1.23 -29.58
CA CYS A 711 -30.44 -1.56 -29.69
C CYS A 711 -31.23 -1.11 -28.46
N PHE A 712 -30.64 -1.16 -27.27
CA PHE A 712 -31.24 -0.62 -26.05
C PHE A 712 -31.45 0.89 -26.16
N LYS A 713 -30.40 1.64 -26.52
CA LYS A 713 -30.46 3.09 -26.72
C LYS A 713 -31.52 3.47 -27.74
N GLN A 714 -31.47 2.86 -28.93
CA GLN A 714 -32.39 3.16 -30.02
C GLN A 714 -33.85 2.90 -29.64
N HIS A 715 -34.15 1.75 -29.02
CA HIS A 715 -35.51 1.42 -28.57
C HIS A 715 -36.08 2.48 -27.64
N PHE A 716 -35.32 2.86 -26.60
CA PHE A 716 -35.79 3.85 -25.64
C PHE A 716 -35.78 5.28 -26.20
N THR A 717 -34.87 5.63 -27.09
CA THR A 717 -34.93 6.91 -27.81
C THR A 717 -36.23 7.04 -28.61
N ILE A 718 -36.62 6.00 -29.35
CA ILE A 718 -37.88 5.99 -30.12
C ILE A 718 -39.08 5.99 -29.17
N ALA A 719 -39.06 5.17 -28.11
CA ALA A 719 -40.16 5.12 -27.15
C ALA A 719 -40.39 6.47 -26.45
N VAL A 720 -39.32 7.19 -26.12
CA VAL A 720 -39.40 8.52 -25.50
C VAL A 720 -39.89 9.58 -26.48
N ARG A 721 -39.36 9.61 -27.71
CA ARG A 721 -39.74 10.63 -28.71
C ARG A 721 -41.14 10.42 -29.27
N ASP A 722 -41.45 9.20 -29.70
CA ASP A 722 -42.55 8.94 -30.62
C ASP A 722 -43.70 8.14 -30.00
N LYS A 723 -43.54 7.60 -28.79
CA LYS A 723 -44.53 6.73 -28.13
C LYS A 723 -45.01 7.25 -26.78
N HIS A 724 -46.01 6.56 -26.21
CA HIS A 724 -46.51 6.87 -24.87
C HIS A 724 -45.54 6.32 -23.81
N ILE A 725 -45.55 6.90 -22.60
CA ILE A 725 -44.74 6.41 -21.47
C ILE A 725 -45.04 4.95 -21.09
N ARG A 726 -46.19 4.40 -21.51
CA ARG A 726 -46.58 3.00 -21.31
C ARG A 726 -45.88 2.03 -22.29
N ASP A 727 -45.30 2.54 -23.36
CA ASP A 727 -44.57 1.75 -24.36
C ASP A 727 -43.07 1.62 -24.03
N MET A 728 -42.64 2.20 -22.90
CA MET A 728 -41.27 2.11 -22.37
C MET A 728 -41.02 0.76 -21.67
N VAL A 729 -41.38 -0.34 -22.33
CA VAL A 729 -41.21 -1.73 -21.87
C VAL A 729 -40.05 -2.42 -22.58
N CYS A 730 -39.74 -3.66 -22.18
CA CYS A 730 -38.72 -4.47 -22.85
C CYS A 730 -38.97 -4.67 -24.35
N PRO A 731 -37.98 -4.42 -25.23
CA PRO A 731 -38.13 -4.67 -26.67
C PRO A 731 -38.25 -6.15 -27.05
N VAL A 732 -37.90 -7.07 -26.15
CA VAL A 732 -37.89 -8.51 -26.41
C VAL A 732 -39.13 -9.20 -25.87
N CYS A 733 -39.53 -8.90 -24.63
CA CYS A 733 -40.63 -9.60 -23.95
C CYS A 733 -41.81 -8.70 -23.55
N SER A 734 -41.73 -7.38 -23.80
CA SER A 734 -42.76 -6.41 -23.44
C SER A 734 -43.12 -6.30 -21.95
N GLU A 735 -42.32 -6.89 -21.06
CA GLU A 735 -42.40 -6.73 -19.61
C GLU A 735 -41.68 -5.46 -19.14
N PRO A 736 -42.09 -4.83 -18.00
CA PRO A 736 -43.21 -5.20 -17.12
C PRO A 736 -44.56 -4.64 -17.59
N ASP A 737 -45.68 -5.18 -17.08
CA ASP A 737 -47.00 -4.57 -17.27
C ASP A 737 -47.11 -3.21 -16.55
N ILE A 738 -47.13 -2.11 -17.31
CA ILE A 738 -47.13 -0.72 -16.83
C ILE A 738 -48.55 -0.25 -16.46
N ASN A 739 -49.52 -1.15 -16.29
CA ASN A 739 -50.90 -0.79 -15.94
C ASN A 739 -51.14 -0.66 -14.43
N ASP A 740 -50.28 -1.25 -13.60
CA ASP A 740 -50.39 -1.18 -12.13
C ASP A 740 -49.65 0.06 -11.55
N PRO A 741 -50.36 1.02 -10.92
CA PRO A 741 -49.77 2.24 -10.40
C PRO A 741 -48.76 2.04 -9.24
N GLU A 742 -48.78 0.91 -8.52
CA GLU A 742 -47.80 0.63 -7.44
C GLU A 742 -46.44 0.18 -8.00
N HIS A 743 -46.45 -0.65 -9.04
CA HIS A 743 -45.25 -1.12 -9.73
C HIS A 743 -44.62 -0.08 -10.67
N LEU A 744 -45.42 0.86 -11.17
CA LEU A 744 -45.02 1.88 -12.14
C LEU A 744 -43.92 2.82 -11.61
N ASN A 745 -44.09 3.34 -10.39
CA ASN A 745 -43.11 4.27 -9.80
C ASN A 745 -41.78 3.57 -9.50
N SER A 746 -41.83 2.31 -9.06
CA SER A 746 -40.63 1.49 -8.80
C SER A 746 -39.89 1.18 -10.10
N TYR A 747 -40.62 0.83 -11.16
CA TYR A 747 -40.05 0.58 -12.48
C TYR A 747 -39.36 1.82 -13.05
N PHE A 748 -40.04 2.97 -13.11
CA PHE A 748 -39.45 4.18 -13.70
C PHE A 748 -38.30 4.75 -12.87
N SER A 749 -38.32 4.60 -11.54
CA SER A 749 -37.17 4.96 -10.69
C SER A 749 -35.92 4.15 -11.06
N THR A 750 -36.12 2.90 -11.47
CA THR A 750 -35.06 1.98 -11.84
C THR A 750 -34.63 2.22 -13.30
N LEU A 751 -35.58 2.42 -14.21
CA LEU A 751 -35.33 2.74 -15.61
C LEU A 751 -34.61 4.09 -15.78
N ASP A 752 -34.94 5.10 -14.96
CA ASP A 752 -34.28 6.42 -14.97
C ASP A 752 -32.75 6.30 -14.91
N ILE A 753 -32.25 5.49 -13.97
CA ILE A 753 -30.83 5.27 -13.76
C ILE A 753 -30.20 4.61 -15.00
N GLN A 754 -30.89 3.65 -15.63
CA GLN A 754 -30.41 3.00 -16.86
C GLN A 754 -30.38 3.95 -18.06
N LEU A 755 -31.37 4.85 -18.16
CA LEU A 755 -31.51 5.79 -19.27
C LEU A 755 -30.58 6.99 -19.16
N ARG A 756 -30.24 7.42 -17.94
CA ARG A 756 -29.36 8.57 -17.68
C ARG A 756 -27.98 8.45 -18.34
N GLU A 757 -27.39 7.26 -18.26
CA GLU A 757 -26.06 7.00 -18.82
C GLU A 757 -26.10 6.57 -20.30
N CYS A 758 -27.29 6.20 -20.80
CA CYS A 758 -27.45 5.61 -22.12
C CYS A 758 -28.04 6.56 -23.17
N LEU A 759 -28.93 7.46 -22.77
CA LEU A 759 -29.60 8.40 -23.67
C LEU A 759 -28.83 9.71 -23.79
N GLU A 760 -29.00 10.39 -24.93
CA GLU A 760 -28.54 11.76 -25.10
C GLU A 760 -29.33 12.72 -24.21
N LEU A 761 -28.68 13.80 -23.76
CA LEU A 761 -29.22 14.74 -22.78
C LEU A 761 -30.63 15.23 -23.15
N GLU A 762 -30.83 15.63 -24.41
CA GLU A 762 -32.13 16.13 -24.91
C GLU A 762 -33.25 15.08 -24.83
N VAL A 763 -32.92 13.80 -25.08
CA VAL A 763 -33.90 12.71 -25.04
C VAL A 763 -34.19 12.32 -23.60
N TYR A 764 -33.18 12.34 -22.74
CA TYR A 764 -33.33 12.11 -21.31
C TYR A 764 -34.19 13.19 -20.63
N ASP A 765 -34.01 14.46 -21.01
CA ASP A 765 -34.86 15.56 -20.53
C ASP A 765 -36.32 15.37 -20.95
N LEU A 766 -36.55 14.87 -22.17
CA LEU A 766 -37.91 14.53 -22.65
C LEU A 766 -38.52 13.37 -21.86
N PHE A 767 -37.72 12.37 -21.49
CA PHE A 767 -38.15 11.28 -20.60
C PHE A 767 -38.59 11.82 -19.23
N HIS A 768 -37.77 12.67 -18.61
CA HIS A 768 -38.10 13.32 -17.34
C HIS A 768 -39.36 14.17 -17.43
N LYS A 769 -39.51 14.93 -18.52
CA LYS A 769 -40.71 15.71 -18.79
C LYS A 769 -41.94 14.80 -18.83
N LYS A 770 -41.90 13.70 -19.59
CA LYS A 770 -43.03 12.73 -19.67
C LYS A 770 -43.35 12.08 -18.32
N LEU A 771 -42.34 11.74 -17.52
CA LEU A 771 -42.53 11.18 -16.18
C LEU A 771 -43.19 12.20 -15.24
N THR A 772 -42.73 13.45 -15.28
CA THR A 772 -43.27 14.58 -14.51
C THR A 772 -44.72 14.85 -14.90
N GLU A 773 -45.02 14.89 -16.20
CA GLU A 773 -46.38 15.04 -16.72
C GLU A 773 -47.31 13.91 -16.24
N GLN A 774 -46.83 12.66 -16.25
CA GLN A 774 -47.59 11.51 -15.75
C GLN A 774 -47.85 11.58 -14.24
N ALA A 775 -46.87 12.01 -13.45
CA ALA A 775 -47.03 12.18 -12.00
C ALA A 775 -48.02 13.30 -11.67
N LEU A 776 -47.98 14.39 -12.45
CA LEU A 776 -48.84 15.55 -12.27
C LEU A 776 -50.29 15.31 -12.71
N ILE A 777 -50.53 14.46 -13.73
CA ILE A 777 -51.90 14.09 -14.15
C ILE A 777 -52.72 13.41 -13.04
N LYS A 778 -52.07 12.83 -12.02
CA LYS A 778 -52.75 12.23 -10.85
C LYS A 778 -53.19 13.27 -9.81
N ASP A 779 -52.71 14.50 -9.87
CA ASP A 779 -53.12 15.57 -8.96
C ASP A 779 -54.41 16.26 -9.48
N PRO A 780 -55.52 16.25 -8.72
CA PRO A 780 -56.77 16.88 -9.15
C PRO A 780 -56.66 18.39 -9.36
N LYS A 781 -55.62 19.04 -8.84
CA LYS A 781 -55.33 20.46 -9.01
C LYS A 781 -54.41 20.76 -10.20
N PHE A 782 -53.92 19.75 -10.91
CA PHE A 782 -53.06 19.95 -12.07
C PHE A 782 -53.88 20.29 -13.33
N LEU A 783 -53.50 21.37 -14.00
CA LEU A 783 -54.16 21.86 -15.20
C LEU A 783 -53.19 21.98 -16.36
N TRP A 784 -53.65 21.55 -17.54
CA TRP A 784 -53.00 21.81 -18.82
C TRP A 784 -53.54 23.10 -19.43
N CYS A 785 -52.66 24.02 -19.80
CA CYS A 785 -53.05 25.19 -20.56
C CYS A 785 -53.60 24.78 -21.94
N SER A 786 -54.81 25.22 -22.26
CA SER A 786 -55.48 24.97 -23.56
C SER A 786 -54.83 25.67 -24.76
N HIS A 787 -53.85 26.55 -24.53
CA HIS A 787 -53.22 27.36 -25.58
C HIS A 787 -51.79 26.97 -25.92
N CYS A 788 -51.02 26.45 -24.95
CA CYS A 788 -49.58 26.20 -25.13
C CYS A 788 -49.11 24.88 -24.54
N SER A 789 -50.02 24.00 -24.09
CA SER A 789 -49.70 22.70 -23.51
C SER A 789 -48.66 22.80 -22.38
N TYR A 790 -48.71 23.87 -21.59
CA TYR A 790 -47.92 24.05 -20.38
C TYR A 790 -48.75 23.57 -19.18
N GLY A 791 -48.21 22.64 -18.40
CA GLY A 791 -48.88 22.06 -17.23
C GLY A 791 -48.43 22.73 -15.94
N PHE A 792 -49.38 23.02 -15.04
CA PHE A 792 -49.08 23.63 -13.74
C PHE A 792 -50.15 23.26 -12.70
N ILE A 793 -49.78 23.31 -11.42
CA ILE A 793 -50.71 23.12 -10.30
C ILE A 793 -51.42 24.45 -10.05
N TYR A 794 -52.75 24.41 -9.98
CA TYR A 794 -53.60 25.55 -9.69
C TYR A 794 -54.32 25.36 -8.36
N ASP A 795 -53.86 26.09 -7.34
CA ASP A 795 -54.43 26.07 -5.98
C ASP A 795 -55.59 27.06 -5.76
N GLY A 796 -56.03 27.75 -6.82
CA GLY A 796 -57.14 28.70 -6.70
C GLY A 796 -58.51 28.05 -6.87
N ASP A 797 -59.54 28.64 -6.25
CA ASP A 797 -60.93 28.20 -6.40
C ASP A 797 -61.65 28.89 -7.59
N GLN A 798 -60.94 29.73 -8.35
CA GLN A 798 -61.56 30.49 -9.44
C GLN A 798 -61.63 29.66 -10.72
N LEU A 799 -62.76 29.76 -11.43
CA LEU A 799 -62.90 29.11 -12.73
C LEU A 799 -61.93 29.68 -13.77
N LYS A 800 -61.56 30.96 -13.66
CA LYS A 800 -60.62 31.62 -14.57
C LYS A 800 -59.19 31.35 -14.14
N VAL A 801 -58.42 30.70 -15.00
CA VAL A 801 -57.01 30.41 -14.77
C VAL A 801 -56.19 31.10 -15.85
N THR A 802 -55.11 31.79 -15.48
CA THR A 802 -54.18 32.42 -16.42
C THR A 802 -52.89 31.63 -16.47
N CYS A 803 -52.50 31.16 -17.65
CA CYS A 803 -51.26 30.43 -17.84
C CYS A 803 -50.06 31.36 -17.64
N MET A 804 -49.10 30.96 -16.80
CA MET A 804 -47.89 31.76 -16.54
C MET A 804 -46.96 31.85 -17.76
N GLN A 805 -47.03 30.88 -18.68
CA GLN A 805 -46.17 30.81 -19.85
C GLN A 805 -46.69 31.65 -21.02
N CYS A 806 -47.93 31.45 -21.46
CA CYS A 806 -48.49 32.17 -22.62
C CYS A 806 -49.38 33.36 -22.23
N ARG A 807 -49.65 33.55 -20.94
CA ARG A 807 -50.49 34.61 -20.37
C ARG A 807 -51.95 34.62 -20.84
N ASN A 808 -52.38 33.61 -21.60
CA ASN A 808 -53.77 33.42 -21.98
C ASN A 808 -54.56 32.76 -20.83
N SER A 809 -55.82 33.16 -20.70
CA SER A 809 -56.73 32.62 -19.69
C SER A 809 -57.62 31.51 -20.25
N PHE A 810 -57.92 30.51 -19.44
CA PHE A 810 -58.82 29.40 -19.76
C PHE A 810 -59.62 28.98 -18.52
N CYS A 811 -60.65 28.16 -18.71
CA CYS A 811 -61.50 27.68 -17.62
C CYS A 811 -60.91 26.42 -16.96
N ALA A 812 -60.78 26.40 -15.62
CA ALA A 812 -60.26 25.27 -14.84
C ALA A 812 -61.09 23.99 -15.02
N GLN A 813 -62.42 24.12 -15.12
CA GLN A 813 -63.34 22.97 -15.20
C GLN A 813 -63.56 22.50 -16.63
N CYS A 814 -64.01 23.37 -17.53
CA CYS A 814 -64.34 22.97 -18.91
C CYS A 814 -63.13 22.94 -19.85
N LYS A 815 -61.95 23.42 -19.40
CA LYS A 815 -60.68 23.45 -20.13
C LYS A 815 -60.72 24.22 -21.47
N LYS A 816 -61.71 25.09 -21.65
CA LYS A 816 -61.86 25.96 -22.84
C LYS A 816 -61.23 27.34 -22.62
N PRO A 817 -60.80 28.05 -23.70
CA PRO A 817 -60.36 29.44 -23.62
C PRO A 817 -61.35 30.32 -22.86
N TRP A 818 -60.83 31.23 -22.03
CA TRP A 818 -61.67 32.09 -21.19
C TRP A 818 -62.20 33.26 -22.00
N GLU A 819 -63.51 33.39 -22.08
CA GLU A 819 -64.19 34.48 -22.78
C GLU A 819 -64.94 35.37 -21.78
N ALA A 820 -65.19 36.63 -22.15
CA ALA A 820 -65.81 37.63 -21.27
C ALA A 820 -67.23 37.26 -20.84
N GLN A 821 -67.87 36.32 -21.53
CA GLN A 821 -69.23 35.81 -21.29
C GLN A 821 -69.25 34.59 -20.36
N HIS A 822 -68.10 33.97 -20.06
CA HIS A 822 -68.00 32.85 -19.13
C HIS A 822 -68.18 33.22 -17.63
N PRO A 823 -67.74 34.40 -17.13
CA PRO A 823 -67.97 34.82 -15.74
C PRO A 823 -69.46 34.80 -15.38
N GLY A 824 -69.81 34.18 -14.25
CA GLY A 824 -71.19 34.10 -13.75
C GLY A 824 -72.06 33.00 -14.40
N LEU A 825 -71.54 32.27 -15.39
CA LEU A 825 -72.20 31.10 -15.98
C LEU A 825 -71.52 29.79 -15.53
N SER A 826 -72.31 28.73 -15.38
CA SER A 826 -71.75 27.37 -15.27
C SER A 826 -71.12 26.92 -16.59
N CYS A 827 -70.23 25.94 -16.54
CA CYS A 827 -69.58 25.38 -17.72
C CYS A 827 -70.58 24.87 -18.77
N GLU A 828 -71.70 24.27 -18.34
CA GLU A 828 -72.76 23.78 -19.22
C GLU A 828 -73.54 24.93 -19.88
N GLN A 829 -73.89 25.96 -19.10
CA GLN A 829 -74.57 27.16 -19.62
C GLN A 829 -73.70 27.94 -20.61
N PHE A 830 -72.39 28.05 -20.34
CA PHE A 830 -71.46 28.67 -21.28
C PHE A 830 -71.34 27.85 -22.57
N GLN A 831 -71.33 26.51 -22.49
CA GLN A 831 -71.33 25.67 -23.69
C GLN A 831 -72.61 25.77 -24.50
N LEU A 832 -73.78 25.86 -23.86
CA LEU A 832 -75.07 26.13 -24.51
C LEU A 832 -75.04 27.50 -25.19
N TRP A 833 -74.59 28.55 -24.50
CA TRP A 833 -74.43 29.88 -25.08
C TRP A 833 -73.51 29.86 -26.31
N LYS A 834 -72.35 29.19 -26.22
CA LYS A 834 -71.43 29.04 -27.36
C LYS A 834 -72.09 28.34 -28.54
N ARG A 835 -72.88 27.29 -28.29
CA ARG A 835 -73.59 26.55 -29.34
C ARG A 835 -74.68 27.40 -29.99
N GLU A 836 -75.47 28.12 -29.19
CA GLU A 836 -76.54 28.99 -29.68
C GLU A 836 -76.03 30.23 -30.42
N ASN A 837 -74.81 30.67 -30.14
CA ASN A 837 -74.19 31.85 -30.74
C ASN A 837 -73.07 31.50 -31.75
N ASP A 838 -72.91 30.21 -32.07
CA ASP A 838 -71.97 29.75 -33.09
C ASP A 838 -72.55 30.04 -34.49
N PRO A 839 -71.86 30.83 -35.35
CA PRO A 839 -72.40 31.22 -36.65
C PRO A 839 -72.60 30.06 -37.64
N GLU A 840 -71.92 28.93 -37.46
CA GLU A 840 -72.11 27.72 -38.27
C GLU A 840 -73.30 26.90 -37.76
N TYR A 841 -73.44 26.77 -36.43
CA TYR A 841 -74.57 26.09 -35.82
C TYR A 841 -75.90 26.82 -36.07
N GLN A 842 -75.90 28.16 -36.01
CA GLN A 842 -77.06 28.99 -36.39
C GLN A 842 -77.41 28.86 -37.89
N ARG A 843 -76.41 28.72 -38.76
CA ARG A 843 -76.61 28.45 -40.20
C ARG A 843 -77.24 27.08 -40.46
N GLN A 844 -76.88 26.06 -39.68
CA GLN A 844 -77.47 24.72 -39.78
C GLN A 844 -78.88 24.63 -39.20
N GLY A 845 -79.21 25.39 -38.15
CA GLY A 845 -80.56 25.46 -37.58
C GLY A 845 -81.62 26.02 -38.54
N LEU A 846 -81.24 26.89 -39.48
CA LEU A 846 -82.12 27.41 -40.53
C LEU A 846 -82.36 26.44 -41.70
N ALA A 847 -81.59 25.35 -41.82
CA ALA A 847 -81.78 24.32 -42.84
C ALA A 847 -82.77 23.21 -42.42
N GLY A 848 -83.28 23.26 -41.18
CA GLY A 848 -84.11 22.21 -40.57
C GLY A 848 -85.60 22.53 -40.39
N LEU A 849 -86.12 23.63 -40.95
CA LEU A 849 -87.56 23.92 -40.95
C LEU A 849 -88.18 23.50 -42.31
N PRO A 850 -89.03 22.46 -42.37
CA PRO A 850 -89.80 22.15 -43.56
C PRO A 850 -90.90 23.21 -43.79
N ALA A 851 -91.13 23.55 -45.05
CA ALA A 851 -92.22 24.40 -45.53
C ALA A 851 -93.61 23.84 -45.20
#